data_AF-A0A9D1RR50-F1
#
_entry.id   AF-A0A9D1RR50-F1
#
_cell.length_a   1.000
_cell.length_b   1.000
_cell.length_c   1.000
_cell.angle_alpha   90.00
_cell.angle_beta   90.00
_cell.angle_gamma   90.00
#
_symmetry.space_group_name_H-M   'P 1'
#
loop_
_entity.id
_entity.type
_entity.pdbx_description
1 polymer ?
#
loop_
_entity_poly.entity_id
_entity_poly.type
_entity_poly.pdbx_seq_one_letter_code
_entity_poly.pdbx_strand_id
1 'polypeptide(L)'
;MFRSIRSNRTSRNSSAARATRPTVALAATMSGMLALAACSTYTSADTDSTETSTAATDETAVYGDADLTAPPTASEALEDNSGASGTSDDEWSDVEEEEIDLSEVETDEDGTYTISGDGVYRLTGSLDGQIVVDAAEDAEVVLILDDAEITSSIGPAITVTSANDVVLSLEGESTVTDAETYDESAEFVESVGANAAIYSEVDLTITGDGSLTVNGNYNDGIASKDDLVILSGTLDVTSVDDGLRGKDALVIEDGTVNVTSGGDALKADQDEDEDKGYVNISGGTVTLDATDGDGIDAATDVIITGGTLDITAGGGAAEGKDESEDAASTKGIKAGVYLIVEGGDITVDSGDDSVHSNGALRLSGGTLDLATGDDGVHAEVAAVLDGADVSVTESEEALEAGLITVSDGLIDLTANDDGINGSGSTTTEDGITASTTEDDETESTEEEGEMPGGEMSEGEMPEGMEVPGQGEMPSMPEDMGSTTTDSESTDTTDSESADSTDTTDTDSTEMGGGMPGDESTGEQVNITGGTITIDAGGDGLDSNGDATVSGGTVTVYGPTNDGNGALDVAGDLTVTGGTLTAVGSSGMAESPSTTEDQGWVQANVSGSAGDTIVITDSEGEEVASFTSEKDFANVVYSDATLTNGETYTVTVEGSDESAEVTAGEATSGGMGGGMGGPGGTTGEDTESDTEASS
;
A
#
# COMPACT_ATOMS: atom_id res chain seq x y z
N MET A 1 -39.00 -3.02 42.67
CA MET A 1 -38.88 -2.95 44.15
C MET A 1 -37.97 -4.08 44.62
N PHE A 2 -36.65 -3.91 44.55
CA PHE A 2 -35.75 -3.32 45.57
C PHE A 2 -35.33 -4.29 46.70
N ARG A 3 -34.07 -4.77 46.60
CA ARG A 3 -33.02 -4.73 47.64
C ARG A 3 -31.77 -5.44 47.07
N SER A 4 -30.79 -4.71 46.54
CA SER A 4 -29.69 -4.02 47.24
C SER A 4 -28.67 -4.99 47.85
N ILE A 5 -27.54 -5.16 47.14
CA ILE A 5 -26.26 -5.58 47.71
C ILE A 5 -25.23 -4.55 47.23
N ARG A 6 -24.65 -3.84 48.20
CA ARG A 6 -23.53 -2.90 48.03
C ARG A 6 -22.25 -3.69 47.79
N SER A 7 -21.54 -3.38 46.71
CA SER A 7 -20.11 -3.71 46.57
C SER A 7 -19.29 -2.59 47.23
N ASN A 8 -18.34 -2.99 48.08
CA ASN A 8 -17.48 -2.09 48.83
C ASN A 8 -16.14 -2.04 48.09
N ARG A 9 -15.85 -0.90 47.44
CA ARG A 9 -14.51 -0.56 46.92
C ARG A 9 -13.53 -0.51 48.10
N THR A 10 -12.38 -1.16 47.94
CA THR A 10 -11.18 -0.89 48.74
C THR A 10 -10.08 -0.52 47.77
N SER A 11 -9.70 0.76 47.79
CA SER A 11 -8.53 1.26 47.08
C SER A 11 -7.26 0.70 47.74
N ARG A 12 -6.25 0.42 46.93
CA ARG A 12 -4.87 0.22 47.37
C ARG A 12 -3.96 1.00 46.44
N ASN A 13 -3.52 2.16 46.94
CA ASN A 13 -2.26 2.77 46.53
C ASN A 13 -1.11 1.83 46.86
N SER A 14 -0.16 1.70 45.93
CA SER A 14 1.23 1.39 46.25
C SER A 14 2.15 2.03 45.23
N SER A 15 2.83 3.09 45.66
CA SER A 15 4.01 3.65 45.00
C SER A 15 5.22 2.74 45.18
N ALA A 16 6.02 2.57 44.12
CA ALA A 16 7.47 2.32 44.13
C ALA A 16 7.92 2.25 42.66
N ALA A 17 9.08 2.67 42.19
CA ALA A 17 10.20 3.47 42.66
C ALA A 17 11.16 3.50 41.45
N ARG A 18 11.36 4.66 40.83
CA ARG A 18 12.23 4.86 39.66
C ARG A 18 13.69 4.61 40.06
N ALA A 19 14.36 3.69 39.35
CA ALA A 19 15.78 3.39 39.55
C ALA A 19 16.66 4.33 38.74
N THR A 20 17.34 5.25 39.41
CA THR A 20 18.37 6.13 38.85
C THR A 20 19.67 5.37 38.57
N ARG A 21 20.23 5.49 37.36
CA ARG A 21 21.65 5.17 37.04
C ARG A 21 22.48 6.47 36.98
N PRO A 22 23.75 6.49 37.43
CA PRO A 22 24.49 7.74 37.64
C PRO A 22 25.24 8.19 36.40
N THR A 23 25.10 9.48 36.07
CA THR A 23 25.97 10.23 35.15
C THR A 23 27.29 10.58 35.82
N VAL A 24 28.40 10.24 35.19
CA VAL A 24 29.75 10.66 35.61
C VAL A 24 30.10 11.93 34.84
N ALA A 25 30.08 13.06 35.55
CA ALA A 25 30.59 14.34 35.05
C ALA A 25 32.13 14.33 35.04
N LEU A 26 32.73 14.65 33.89
CA LEU A 26 34.14 15.03 33.80
C LEU A 26 34.25 16.38 33.07
N ALA A 27 34.45 17.44 33.86
CA ALA A 27 34.78 18.77 33.36
C ALA A 27 36.28 18.85 33.03
N ALA A 28 36.62 19.34 31.84
CA ALA A 28 37.95 19.89 31.55
C ALA A 28 37.86 21.00 30.49
N THR A 29 37.94 22.24 30.96
CA THR A 29 38.18 23.45 30.17
C THR A 29 39.61 23.49 29.62
N MET A 30 39.82 23.84 28.34
CA MET A 30 40.97 24.65 27.91
C MET A 30 40.77 25.27 26.52
N SER A 31 40.94 26.60 26.46
CA SER A 31 41.02 27.42 25.25
C SER A 31 42.23 27.11 24.37
N GLY A 32 42.09 27.32 23.06
CA GLY A 32 43.23 27.49 22.15
C GLY A 32 42.84 27.76 20.70
N MET A 33 42.75 29.04 20.32
CA MET A 33 42.85 29.49 18.91
C MET A 33 44.28 29.27 18.38
N LEU A 34 44.46 28.75 17.15
CA LEU A 34 45.47 29.26 16.19
C LEU A 34 45.35 28.67 14.76
N ALA A 35 44.98 29.56 13.83
CA ALA A 35 45.42 29.82 12.44
C ALA A 35 46.04 28.74 11.50
N LEU A 36 45.55 28.81 10.25
CA LEU A 36 46.09 28.34 8.97
C LEU A 36 47.60 28.62 8.74
N ALA A 37 48.30 27.70 8.04
CA ALA A 37 48.85 27.88 6.67
C ALA A 37 50.07 26.98 6.34
N ALA A 38 49.88 26.13 5.33
CA ALA A 38 50.67 25.92 4.11
C ALA A 38 52.14 25.40 4.08
N CYS A 39 52.31 24.46 3.12
CA CYS A 39 53.46 24.15 2.24
C CYS A 39 54.54 23.12 2.65
N SER A 40 54.57 21.97 1.95
CA SER A 40 55.59 21.69 0.91
C SER A 40 55.42 20.32 0.19
N THR A 41 55.03 20.38 -1.09
CA THR A 41 55.46 19.64 -2.31
C THR A 41 56.09 18.21 -2.29
N TYR A 42 55.47 17.35 -3.13
CA TYR A 42 56.00 16.35 -4.12
C TYR A 42 56.58 15.00 -3.66
N THR A 43 55.85 13.89 -3.91
CA THR A 43 56.03 12.97 -5.06
C THR A 43 54.98 11.84 -5.05
N SER A 44 54.43 11.57 -6.24
CA SER A 44 53.26 10.75 -6.60
C SER A 44 53.34 9.23 -6.41
N ALA A 45 52.17 8.62 -6.19
CA ALA A 45 51.76 7.34 -6.78
C ALA A 45 50.23 7.34 -6.98
N ASP A 46 49.81 7.00 -8.20
CA ASP A 46 48.44 6.86 -8.71
C ASP A 46 47.55 5.98 -7.82
N THR A 47 46.34 6.47 -7.55
CA THR A 47 45.12 5.66 -7.47
C THR A 47 44.00 6.57 -7.95
N ASP A 48 43.43 6.19 -9.08
CA ASP A 48 42.27 6.82 -9.71
C ASP A 48 41.06 6.47 -8.85
N SER A 49 40.54 7.46 -8.12
CA SER A 49 39.26 7.38 -7.44
C SER A 49 38.39 8.45 -8.07
N THR A 50 37.53 8.02 -8.98
CA THR A 50 36.37 8.78 -9.42
C THR A 50 35.49 8.99 -8.20
N GLU A 51 35.52 10.17 -7.60
CA GLU A 51 34.47 10.57 -6.68
C GLU A 51 33.29 11.03 -7.53
N THR A 52 32.32 10.13 -7.68
CA THR A 52 30.96 10.48 -8.04
C THR A 52 30.36 11.12 -6.79
N SER A 53 30.09 12.42 -6.86
CA SER A 53 29.21 13.09 -5.91
C SER A 53 27.80 12.75 -6.35
N THR A 54 27.24 11.67 -5.82
CA THR A 54 25.79 11.45 -5.87
C THR A 54 25.18 12.49 -4.93
N ALA A 55 24.40 13.42 -5.47
CA ALA A 55 23.44 14.13 -4.64
C ALA A 55 22.45 13.04 -4.19
N ALA A 56 22.28 12.87 -2.87
CA ALA A 56 21.15 12.09 -2.38
C ALA A 56 19.89 12.83 -2.86
N THR A 57 19.03 12.12 -3.57
CA THR A 57 17.65 12.53 -3.84
C THR A 57 16.88 12.51 -2.52
N ASP A 58 15.90 13.41 -2.33
CA ASP A 58 15.12 13.53 -1.08
C ASP A 58 14.48 12.19 -0.70
N GLU A 59 14.05 11.39 -1.67
CA GLU A 59 13.48 10.05 -1.49
C GLU A 59 14.38 9.02 -0.77
N THR A 60 15.70 9.21 -0.73
CA THR A 60 16.55 8.31 0.08
C THR A 60 16.52 8.64 1.58
N ALA A 61 15.96 9.79 1.96
CA ALA A 61 15.84 10.20 3.36
C ALA A 61 14.72 9.44 4.08
N VAL A 62 13.57 9.18 3.43
CA VAL A 62 12.44 8.46 4.06
C VAL A 62 12.79 7.05 4.52
N TYR A 63 13.68 6.34 3.81
CA TYR A 63 14.01 4.95 4.12
C TYR A 63 15.01 4.76 5.27
N GLY A 64 15.82 5.76 5.62
CA GLY A 64 16.78 5.66 6.72
C GLY A 64 17.65 4.38 6.76
N ASP A 65 17.52 3.60 7.84
CA ASP A 65 18.14 2.27 8.05
C ASP A 65 17.11 1.13 7.97
N ALA A 66 16.00 1.33 7.25
CA ALA A 66 14.91 0.37 7.10
C ALA A 66 15.40 -0.98 6.55
N ASP A 67 14.86 -2.08 7.10
CA ASP A 67 15.00 -3.43 6.54
C ASP A 67 13.72 -3.80 5.82
N LEU A 68 13.70 -3.61 4.51
CA LEU A 68 12.54 -3.93 3.66
C LEU A 68 12.35 -5.44 3.44
N THR A 69 13.31 -6.28 3.83
CA THR A 69 13.16 -7.75 3.70
C THR A 69 12.48 -8.39 4.91
N ALA A 70 12.30 -7.63 5.99
CA ALA A 70 11.72 -8.08 7.25
C ALA A 70 10.92 -6.94 7.90
N PRO A 71 9.74 -6.58 7.35
CA PRO A 71 8.94 -5.48 7.84
C PRO A 71 8.63 -5.63 9.35
N PRO A 72 8.73 -4.54 10.12
CA PRO A 72 8.60 -4.57 11.57
C PRO A 72 7.17 -4.87 12.03
N THR A 73 6.98 -5.04 13.35
CA THR A 73 5.65 -4.99 13.95
C THR A 73 5.17 -3.55 14.10
N ALA A 74 3.86 -3.32 14.28
CA ALA A 74 3.33 -1.96 14.45
C ALA A 74 3.93 -1.28 15.69
N SER A 75 4.16 -2.05 16.77
CA SER A 75 4.79 -1.53 17.98
C SER A 75 6.26 -1.14 17.80
N GLU A 76 6.97 -1.76 16.85
CA GLU A 76 8.36 -1.43 16.54
C GLU A 76 8.41 -0.17 15.66
N ALA A 77 7.63 -0.13 14.57
CA ALA A 77 7.50 1.06 13.72
C ALA A 77 7.07 2.30 14.51
N LEU A 78 6.06 2.19 15.39
CA LEU A 78 5.64 3.30 16.26
C LEU A 78 6.67 3.70 17.34
N GLU A 79 7.64 2.84 17.67
CA GLU A 79 8.75 3.22 18.57
C GLU A 79 9.84 4.00 17.82
N ASP A 80 10.02 3.70 16.53
CA ASP A 80 10.96 4.38 15.65
C ASP A 80 10.40 5.74 15.18
N ASN A 81 9.10 5.81 14.86
CA ASN A 81 8.45 7.07 14.48
C ASN A 81 8.43 8.10 15.61
N SER A 82 8.57 9.37 15.23
CA SER A 82 8.39 10.51 16.12
C SER A 82 6.94 10.55 16.60
N GLY A 83 6.74 10.23 17.88
CA GLY A 83 5.39 10.15 18.44
C GLY A 83 4.62 11.48 18.33
N ALA A 84 3.42 11.41 17.77
CA ALA A 84 2.58 12.58 17.54
C ALA A 84 2.14 13.28 18.84
N SER A 85 2.01 14.59 18.77
CA SER A 85 1.60 15.48 19.85
C SER A 85 0.08 15.61 19.92
N GLY A 86 -0.54 14.86 20.84
CA GLY A 86 -1.99 14.92 21.09
C GLY A 86 -2.32 15.40 22.51
N THR A 87 -3.21 16.40 22.65
CA THR A 87 -3.66 16.91 23.95
C THR A 87 -5.06 16.43 24.32
N SER A 88 -5.18 15.72 25.44
CA SER A 88 -6.43 15.10 25.88
C SER A 88 -7.30 16.03 26.74
N ASP A 89 -8.63 15.80 26.74
CA ASP A 89 -9.62 16.58 27.54
C ASP A 89 -9.27 16.72 29.04
N ASP A 90 -8.63 15.70 29.63
CA ASP A 90 -8.26 15.71 31.04
C ASP A 90 -7.18 16.78 31.36
N GLU A 91 -6.48 17.31 30.36
CA GLU A 91 -5.40 18.29 30.51
C GLU A 91 -5.92 19.72 30.64
N TRP A 92 -7.07 20.03 30.02
CA TRP A 92 -7.64 21.39 30.00
C TRP A 92 -9.03 21.51 30.65
N SER A 93 -9.76 20.41 30.90
CA SER A 93 -11.14 20.44 31.42
C SER A 93 -11.34 21.09 32.80
N ASP A 94 -10.28 21.27 33.59
CA ASP A 94 -10.29 22.00 34.88
C ASP A 94 -9.95 23.51 34.73
N VAL A 95 -9.62 23.96 33.52
CA VAL A 95 -9.33 25.37 33.20
C VAL A 95 -10.65 26.15 33.03
N GLU A 96 -10.67 27.42 33.45
CA GLU A 96 -11.86 28.25 33.31
C GLU A 96 -12.02 28.67 31.84
N GLU A 97 -13.19 28.37 31.26
CA GLU A 97 -13.54 28.72 29.89
C GLU A 97 -13.96 30.20 29.74
N GLU A 98 -13.53 30.82 28.64
CA GLU A 98 -14.04 32.12 28.18
C GLU A 98 -15.14 31.89 27.14
N GLU A 99 -16.38 32.28 27.46
CA GLU A 99 -17.51 32.21 26.54
C GLU A 99 -17.47 33.35 25.51
N ILE A 100 -17.48 32.99 24.22
CA ILE A 100 -17.48 33.90 23.08
C ILE A 100 -18.71 33.60 22.21
N ASP A 101 -19.59 34.58 22.08
CA ASP A 101 -20.66 34.59 21.08
C ASP A 101 -20.12 35.22 19.79
N LEU A 102 -19.85 34.37 18.80
CA LEU A 102 -19.31 34.73 17.49
C LEU A 102 -20.20 35.74 16.75
N SER A 103 -21.49 35.83 17.07
CA SER A 103 -22.37 36.82 16.46
C SER A 103 -22.23 38.23 17.04
N GLU A 104 -21.52 38.37 18.16
CA GLU A 104 -21.30 39.64 18.88
C GLU A 104 -19.83 40.09 18.90
N VAL A 105 -18.90 39.33 18.32
CA VAL A 105 -17.47 39.71 18.30
C VAL A 105 -17.21 40.93 17.43
N GLU A 106 -16.21 41.72 17.83
CA GLU A 106 -15.70 42.83 17.01
C GLU A 106 -14.51 42.30 16.20
N THR A 107 -14.67 42.29 14.88
CA THR A 107 -13.62 41.90 13.93
C THR A 107 -12.81 43.11 13.46
N ASP A 108 -11.67 42.86 12.82
CA ASP A 108 -10.92 43.89 12.10
C ASP A 108 -11.58 44.29 10.75
N GLU A 109 -10.85 45.04 9.91
CA GLU A 109 -11.35 45.51 8.61
C GLU A 109 -11.60 44.38 7.60
N ASP A 110 -10.98 43.22 7.81
CA ASP A 110 -11.02 42.05 6.94
C ASP A 110 -11.98 40.95 7.46
N GLY A 111 -12.63 41.18 8.61
CA GLY A 111 -13.56 40.22 9.20
C GLY A 111 -12.89 39.18 10.11
N THR A 112 -11.66 39.45 10.54
CA THR A 112 -10.89 38.52 11.38
C THR A 112 -11.13 38.77 12.87
N TYR A 113 -11.34 37.70 13.61
CA TYR A 113 -11.31 37.66 15.08
C TYR A 113 -10.07 36.93 15.56
N THR A 114 -9.18 37.62 16.28
CA THR A 114 -7.88 37.07 16.71
C THR A 114 -7.89 36.69 18.19
N ILE A 115 -7.50 35.44 18.47
CA ILE A 115 -7.17 34.91 19.80
C ILE A 115 -5.65 34.99 19.97
N SER A 116 -5.19 35.71 20.99
CA SER A 116 -3.76 36.02 21.19
C SER A 116 -3.21 35.64 22.57
N GLY A 117 -4.01 34.93 23.37
CA GLY A 117 -3.64 34.48 24.71
C GLY A 117 -3.76 32.97 24.83
N ASP A 118 -3.09 32.42 25.83
CA ASP A 118 -3.31 31.06 26.31
C ASP A 118 -4.70 30.94 26.96
N GLY A 119 -5.35 29.79 26.80
CA GLY A 119 -6.61 29.52 27.49
C GLY A 119 -7.60 28.64 26.73
N VAL A 120 -8.77 28.48 27.34
CA VAL A 120 -9.89 27.70 26.81
C VAL A 120 -11.00 28.66 26.40
N TYR A 121 -11.40 28.61 25.13
CA TYR A 121 -12.34 29.53 24.50
C TYR A 121 -13.54 28.75 23.98
N ARG A 122 -14.72 28.98 24.55
CA ARG A 122 -15.98 28.38 24.08
C ARG A 122 -16.63 29.28 23.05
N LEU A 123 -16.63 28.82 21.80
CA LEU A 123 -17.14 29.53 20.64
C LEU A 123 -18.56 29.04 20.34
N THR A 124 -19.51 29.97 20.28
CA THR A 124 -20.93 29.70 19.98
C THR A 124 -21.46 30.70 18.96
N GLY A 125 -22.51 30.35 18.21
CA GLY A 125 -23.13 31.26 17.24
C GLY A 125 -22.36 31.37 15.92
N SER A 126 -22.66 32.38 15.11
CA SER A 126 -22.18 32.45 13.71
C SER A 126 -21.23 33.62 13.45
N LEU A 127 -20.15 33.40 12.70
CA LEU A 127 -19.20 34.39 12.20
C LEU A 127 -19.09 34.32 10.66
N ASP A 128 -19.43 35.41 9.98
CA ASP A 128 -19.09 35.64 8.57
C ASP A 128 -17.69 36.28 8.49
N GLY A 129 -16.64 35.48 8.65
CA GLY A 129 -15.26 35.95 8.84
C GLY A 129 -14.28 34.82 9.18
N GLN A 130 -13.13 35.20 9.71
CA GLN A 130 -12.04 34.27 10.04
C GLN A 130 -11.77 34.26 11.55
N ILE A 131 -11.38 33.12 12.09
CA ILE A 131 -10.75 33.01 13.41
C ILE A 131 -9.26 32.80 13.22
N VAL A 132 -8.44 33.62 13.88
CA VAL A 132 -6.98 33.49 13.85
C VAL A 132 -6.45 33.26 15.27
N VAL A 133 -5.67 32.21 15.47
CA VAL A 133 -4.89 31.98 16.69
C VAL A 133 -3.46 32.47 16.44
N ASP A 134 -3.08 33.57 17.07
CA ASP A 134 -1.74 34.16 17.04
C ASP A 134 -1.31 34.46 18.49
N ALA A 135 -0.99 33.38 19.21
CA ALA A 135 -0.65 33.38 20.61
C ALA A 135 0.88 33.35 20.83
N ALA A 136 1.32 33.14 22.07
CA ALA A 136 2.75 32.91 22.30
C ALA A 136 3.13 31.48 21.86
N GLU A 137 4.37 31.27 21.40
CA GLU A 137 4.90 29.93 21.04
C GLU A 137 4.86 28.91 22.20
N ASP A 138 4.67 29.37 23.45
CA ASP A 138 4.51 28.51 24.64
C ASP A 138 3.05 28.46 25.15
N ALA A 139 2.09 28.99 24.38
CA ALA A 139 0.68 29.05 24.75
C ALA A 139 -0.07 27.77 24.35
N GLU A 140 -0.85 27.23 25.28
CA GLU A 140 -1.84 26.18 25.02
C GLU A 140 -3.19 26.85 24.74
N VAL A 141 -3.80 26.55 23.59
CA VAL A 141 -5.09 27.15 23.19
C VAL A 141 -6.10 26.05 22.89
N VAL A 142 -7.24 26.10 23.55
CA VAL A 142 -8.37 25.19 23.29
C VAL A 142 -9.53 26.00 22.74
N LEU A 143 -10.01 25.63 21.56
CA LEU A 143 -11.23 26.15 20.96
C LEU A 143 -12.33 25.10 21.14
N ILE A 144 -13.24 25.34 22.07
CA ILE A 144 -14.46 24.53 22.18
C ILE A 144 -15.45 25.05 21.14
N LEU A 145 -15.73 24.26 20.11
CA LEU A 145 -16.72 24.58 19.09
C LEU A 145 -18.07 24.04 19.55
N ASP A 146 -18.98 24.91 20.01
CA ASP A 146 -20.28 24.56 20.61
C ASP A 146 -21.42 25.20 19.83
N ASP A 147 -22.01 24.44 18.89
CA ASP A 147 -22.98 24.96 17.91
C ASP A 147 -22.45 26.22 17.17
N ALA A 148 -21.18 26.21 16.75
CA ALA A 148 -20.51 27.32 16.08
C ALA A 148 -20.58 27.21 14.55
N GLU A 149 -20.87 28.32 13.87
CA GLU A 149 -20.87 28.41 12.40
C GLU A 149 -19.84 29.45 11.95
N ILE A 150 -18.77 29.04 11.28
CA ILE A 150 -17.71 29.95 10.83
C ILE A 150 -17.60 29.85 9.32
N THR A 151 -17.83 30.96 8.61
CA THR A 151 -17.76 31.02 7.15
C THR A 151 -16.88 32.19 6.72
N SER A 152 -15.75 31.88 6.08
CA SER A 152 -14.88 32.89 5.47
C SER A 152 -15.22 33.08 3.99
N SER A 153 -15.11 34.32 3.51
CA SER A 153 -15.27 34.64 2.09
C SER A 153 -13.97 35.09 1.42
N ILE A 154 -12.85 35.02 2.13
CA ILE A 154 -11.55 35.50 1.64
C ILE A 154 -10.41 34.48 1.72
N GLY A 155 -10.55 33.45 2.54
CA GLY A 155 -9.45 32.55 2.93
C GLY A 155 -9.93 31.41 3.82
N PRO A 156 -9.03 30.81 4.62
CA PRO A 156 -9.39 29.85 5.66
C PRO A 156 -10.44 30.41 6.62
N ALA A 157 -11.22 29.54 7.24
CA ALA A 157 -12.16 29.95 8.27
C ALA A 157 -11.51 29.94 9.66
N ILE A 158 -10.58 29.01 9.90
CA ILE A 158 -9.74 28.97 11.09
C ILE A 158 -8.28 28.87 10.66
N THR A 159 -7.43 29.75 11.19
CA THR A 159 -5.97 29.70 10.97
C THR A 159 -5.24 29.76 12.31
N VAL A 160 -4.32 28.84 12.54
CA VAL A 160 -3.36 28.90 13.65
C VAL A 160 -2.01 29.30 13.09
N THR A 161 -1.57 30.51 13.41
CA THR A 161 -0.26 31.06 13.00
C THR A 161 0.79 30.81 14.08
N SER A 162 0.40 30.88 15.35
CA SER A 162 1.35 30.61 16.44
C SER A 162 0.65 30.17 17.73
N ALA A 163 1.14 29.07 18.31
CA ALA A 163 0.84 28.55 19.64
C ALA A 163 1.91 27.49 19.96
N ASN A 164 1.83 26.84 21.13
CA ASN A 164 2.55 25.59 21.37
C ASN A 164 1.77 24.39 20.82
N ASP A 165 0.47 24.38 21.05
CA ASP A 165 -0.46 23.33 20.62
C ASP A 165 -1.88 23.91 20.63
N VAL A 166 -2.71 23.48 19.69
CA VAL A 166 -4.11 23.90 19.56
C VAL A 166 -5.04 22.69 19.56
N VAL A 167 -6.07 22.77 20.41
CA VAL A 167 -7.12 21.74 20.50
C VAL A 167 -8.44 22.30 19.96
N LEU A 168 -9.07 21.58 19.04
CA LEU A 168 -10.47 21.75 18.66
C LEU A 168 -11.32 20.74 19.43
N SER A 169 -11.99 21.20 20.49
CA SER A 169 -12.91 20.39 21.28
C SER A 169 -14.33 20.54 20.73
N LEU A 170 -14.89 19.46 20.22
CA LEU A 170 -16.21 19.44 19.58
C LEU A 170 -17.32 19.25 20.61
N GLU A 171 -18.23 20.21 20.68
CA GLU A 171 -19.49 20.14 21.41
C GLU A 171 -20.66 20.53 20.47
N GLY A 172 -21.83 19.90 20.61
CA GLY A 172 -22.96 20.21 19.72
C GLY A 172 -22.67 19.90 18.24
N GLU A 173 -23.23 20.70 17.33
CA GLU A 173 -23.04 20.57 15.87
C GLU A 173 -22.43 21.86 15.29
N SER A 174 -21.15 21.84 14.94
CA SER A 174 -20.43 23.01 14.39
C SER A 174 -20.13 22.87 12.89
N THR A 175 -19.98 24.00 12.19
CA THR A 175 -19.63 24.03 10.76
C THR A 175 -18.55 25.07 10.48
N VAL A 176 -17.55 24.67 9.70
CA VAL A 176 -16.45 25.52 9.23
C VAL A 176 -16.42 25.49 7.70
N THR A 177 -16.33 26.65 7.06
CA THR A 177 -16.38 26.78 5.59
C THR A 177 -15.50 27.92 5.12
N ASP A 178 -14.56 27.61 4.24
CA ASP A 178 -13.66 28.61 3.66
C ASP A 178 -14.20 29.23 2.36
N ALA A 179 -13.38 30.07 1.74
CA ALA A 179 -13.66 30.63 0.43
C ALA A 179 -13.35 29.65 -0.71
N GLU A 180 -14.05 29.76 -1.84
CA GLU A 180 -13.74 28.99 -3.07
C GLU A 180 -12.37 29.31 -3.68
N THR A 181 -11.78 30.47 -3.34
CA THR A 181 -10.48 30.92 -3.86
C THR A 181 -9.77 31.78 -2.83
N TYR A 182 -8.47 31.57 -2.64
CA TYR A 182 -7.65 32.43 -1.79
C TYR A 182 -6.92 33.48 -2.64
N ASP A 183 -6.72 34.69 -2.09
CA ASP A 183 -5.86 35.68 -2.73
C ASP A 183 -4.40 35.35 -2.39
N GLU A 184 -3.60 34.97 -3.39
CA GLU A 184 -2.17 34.65 -3.25
C GLU A 184 -1.34 35.78 -2.60
N SER A 185 -1.85 37.01 -2.60
CA SER A 185 -1.21 38.16 -1.94
C SER A 185 -1.72 38.44 -0.53
N ALA A 186 -2.66 37.64 -0.02
CA ALA A 186 -3.13 37.73 1.35
C ALA A 186 -2.06 37.23 2.32
N GLU A 187 -1.98 37.84 3.51
CA GLU A 187 -0.93 37.51 4.48
C GLU A 187 -0.97 36.02 4.90
N PHE A 188 -2.15 35.43 5.08
CA PHE A 188 -2.27 34.01 5.42
C PHE A 188 -1.82 33.04 4.31
N VAL A 189 -1.77 33.49 3.04
CA VAL A 189 -1.18 32.69 1.96
C VAL A 189 0.32 32.98 1.85
N GLU A 190 0.72 34.25 1.65
CA GLU A 190 2.12 34.61 1.40
C GLU A 190 3.04 34.30 2.58
N SER A 191 2.56 34.50 3.82
CA SER A 191 3.40 34.37 5.01
C SER A 191 3.27 33.04 5.75
N VAL A 192 2.11 32.40 5.64
CA VAL A 192 1.74 31.20 6.40
C VAL A 192 1.56 29.97 5.49
N GLY A 193 1.30 30.16 4.19
CA GLY A 193 1.08 29.08 3.24
C GLY A 193 -0.26 28.36 3.43
N ALA A 194 -1.26 29.05 4.00
CA ALA A 194 -2.54 28.42 4.32
C ALA A 194 -3.29 27.96 3.07
N ASN A 195 -3.64 26.68 3.05
CA ASN A 195 -4.30 25.99 1.95
C ASN A 195 -5.46 25.10 2.42
N ALA A 196 -6.03 25.35 3.60
CA ALA A 196 -7.09 24.52 4.16
C ALA A 196 -8.18 25.35 4.85
N ALA A 197 -9.40 24.83 4.92
CA ALA A 197 -10.48 25.51 5.64
C ALA A 197 -10.19 25.68 7.13
N ILE A 198 -9.52 24.69 7.72
CA ILE A 198 -8.86 24.77 9.02
C ILE A 198 -7.37 24.52 8.77
N TYR A 199 -6.55 25.53 8.99
CA TYR A 199 -5.10 25.45 8.75
C TYR A 199 -4.32 25.74 10.02
N SER A 200 -3.28 24.96 10.29
CA SER A 200 -2.38 25.13 11.43
C SER A 200 -0.91 25.08 11.04
N GLU A 201 -0.12 26.05 11.52
CA GLU A 201 1.35 26.00 11.47
C GLU A 201 1.97 25.16 12.59
N VAL A 202 1.16 24.61 13.49
CA VAL A 202 1.57 23.85 14.68
C VAL A 202 0.69 22.62 14.86
N ASP A 203 1.06 21.73 15.78
CA ASP A 203 0.24 20.58 16.21
C ASP A 203 -1.24 20.95 16.41
N LEU A 204 -2.13 20.13 15.84
CA LEU A 204 -3.57 20.28 15.93
C LEU A 204 -4.21 19.01 16.47
N THR A 205 -4.88 19.11 17.61
CA THR A 205 -5.66 18.01 18.17
C THR A 205 -7.16 18.26 17.99
N ILE A 206 -7.91 17.23 17.58
CA ILE A 206 -9.38 17.23 17.53
C ILE A 206 -9.93 16.21 18.53
N THR A 207 -10.91 16.61 19.33
CA THR A 207 -11.50 15.77 20.38
C THR A 207 -12.93 16.19 20.71
N GLY A 208 -13.54 15.59 21.73
CA GLY A 208 -14.92 15.86 22.16
C GLY A 208 -15.95 14.87 21.60
N ASP A 209 -17.21 15.05 21.96
CA ASP A 209 -18.34 14.18 21.60
C ASP A 209 -19.33 14.81 20.61
N GLY A 210 -19.10 16.07 20.22
CA GLY A 210 -19.84 16.78 19.18
C GLY A 210 -19.45 16.41 17.76
N SER A 211 -20.05 17.11 16.79
CA SER A 211 -19.76 16.95 15.36
C SER A 211 -19.25 18.25 14.73
N LEU A 212 -18.33 18.11 13.79
CA LEU A 212 -17.80 19.20 12.98
C LEU A 212 -17.93 18.85 11.50
N THR A 213 -18.65 19.70 10.77
CA THR A 213 -18.66 19.69 9.30
C THR A 213 -17.64 20.70 8.78
N VAL A 214 -16.71 20.26 7.93
CA VAL A 214 -15.71 21.12 7.29
C VAL A 214 -15.91 21.10 5.77
N ASN A 215 -16.04 22.29 5.18
CA ASN A 215 -16.11 22.45 3.72
C ASN A 215 -14.85 23.22 3.26
N GLY A 216 -13.86 22.50 2.75
CA GLY A 216 -12.68 23.02 2.06
C GLY A 216 -12.97 23.22 0.57
N ASN A 217 -13.44 24.41 0.22
CA ASN A 217 -13.83 24.75 -1.15
C ASN A 217 -12.66 25.25 -2.01
N TYR A 218 -11.51 25.58 -1.40
CA TYR A 218 -10.32 26.01 -2.12
C TYR A 218 -9.39 24.84 -2.43
N ASN A 219 -8.94 24.13 -1.39
CA ASN A 219 -7.99 23.02 -1.48
C ASN A 219 -8.31 22.00 -0.38
N ASP A 220 -7.53 21.96 0.70
CA ASP A 220 -7.67 20.93 1.73
C ASP A 220 -8.83 21.21 2.70
N GLY A 221 -9.32 20.16 3.35
CA GLY A 221 -10.28 20.29 4.44
C GLY A 221 -9.63 20.83 5.73
N ILE A 222 -8.79 20.00 6.35
CA ILE A 222 -8.05 20.31 7.58
C ILE A 222 -6.58 20.00 7.35
N ALA A 223 -5.69 20.96 7.57
CA ALA A 223 -4.26 20.77 7.43
C ALA A 223 -3.46 21.30 8.64
N SER A 224 -2.49 20.51 9.07
CA SER A 224 -1.42 20.90 10.00
C SER A 224 -0.07 20.77 9.29
N LYS A 225 0.82 21.75 9.49
CA LYS A 225 2.23 21.68 9.04
C LYS A 225 3.10 20.81 9.93
N ASP A 226 2.61 20.45 11.11
CA ASP A 226 3.20 19.47 12.02
C ASP A 226 2.21 18.29 12.16
N ASP A 227 1.86 17.88 13.39
CA ASP A 227 0.97 16.74 13.64
C ASP A 227 -0.52 17.14 13.53
N LEU A 228 -1.35 16.20 13.07
CA LEU A 228 -2.82 16.24 13.20
C LEU A 228 -3.29 14.98 13.95
N VAL A 229 -3.88 15.17 15.13
CA VAL A 229 -4.34 14.07 16.00
C VAL A 229 -5.85 14.13 16.22
N ILE A 230 -6.57 13.07 15.86
CA ILE A 230 -8.00 12.89 16.10
C ILE A 230 -8.18 11.88 17.23
N LEU A 231 -8.54 12.38 18.41
CA LEU A 231 -8.79 11.55 19.58
C LEU A 231 -10.22 11.02 19.64
N SER A 232 -11.20 11.82 19.21
CA SER A 232 -12.62 11.48 19.18
C SER A 232 -13.45 12.53 18.43
N GLY A 233 -14.76 12.30 18.33
CA GLY A 233 -15.73 13.23 17.75
C GLY A 233 -16.37 12.66 16.48
N THR A 234 -17.20 13.47 15.81
CA THR A 234 -17.70 13.18 14.47
C THR A 234 -17.21 14.25 13.50
N LEU A 235 -16.43 13.85 12.50
CA LEU A 235 -15.90 14.71 11.46
C LEU A 235 -16.57 14.37 10.14
N ASP A 236 -17.15 15.37 9.48
CA ASP A 236 -17.66 15.27 8.11
C ASP A 236 -16.90 16.31 7.28
N VAL A 237 -15.92 15.87 6.50
CA VAL A 237 -15.03 16.74 5.71
C VAL A 237 -15.31 16.57 4.23
N THR A 238 -15.49 17.69 3.53
CA THR A 238 -15.50 17.74 2.07
C THR A 238 -14.45 18.73 1.60
N SER A 239 -13.53 18.29 0.74
CA SER A 239 -12.42 19.10 0.21
C SER A 239 -12.36 19.05 -1.32
N VAL A 240 -11.69 20.04 -1.92
CA VAL A 240 -11.40 20.05 -3.37
C VAL A 240 -10.13 19.27 -3.68
N ASP A 241 -9.17 19.29 -2.76
CA ASP A 241 -7.93 18.54 -2.83
C ASP A 241 -7.94 17.54 -1.66
N ASP A 242 -6.98 17.59 -0.75
CA ASP A 242 -6.86 16.58 0.31
C ASP A 242 -7.86 16.79 1.46
N GLY A 243 -8.32 15.70 2.07
CA GLY A 243 -9.28 15.75 3.16
C GLY A 243 -8.66 16.22 4.47
N LEU A 244 -7.82 15.35 5.05
CA LEU A 244 -7.10 15.57 6.29
C LEU A 244 -5.60 15.44 6.06
N ARG A 245 -4.84 16.48 6.38
CA ARG A 245 -3.39 16.49 6.26
C ARG A 245 -2.74 16.78 7.61
N GLY A 246 -1.91 15.87 8.08
CA GLY A 246 -0.93 16.14 9.13
C GLY A 246 0.44 15.90 8.53
N LYS A 247 1.18 16.96 8.19
CA LYS A 247 2.42 16.83 7.43
C LYS A 247 3.41 15.87 8.10
N ASP A 248 3.65 16.07 9.40
CA ASP A 248 4.58 15.22 10.16
C ASP A 248 3.95 13.89 10.59
N ALA A 249 2.67 13.92 10.98
CA ALA A 249 1.91 12.73 11.31
C ALA A 249 0.40 13.01 11.25
N LEU A 250 -0.37 12.01 10.82
CA LEU A 250 -1.82 11.99 10.95
C LEU A 250 -2.25 10.79 11.79
N VAL A 251 -2.81 11.05 12.97
CA VAL A 251 -3.18 10.00 13.94
C VAL A 251 -4.68 10.01 14.20
N ILE A 252 -5.32 8.84 14.10
CA ILE A 252 -6.73 8.63 14.45
C ILE A 252 -6.81 7.57 15.55
N GLU A 253 -7.19 7.98 16.76
CA GLU A 253 -7.35 7.06 17.90
C GLU A 253 -8.77 6.51 18.03
N ASP A 254 -9.79 7.35 17.85
CA ASP A 254 -11.21 6.98 17.92
C ASP A 254 -12.08 8.06 17.22
N GLY A 255 -13.39 7.84 17.17
CA GLY A 255 -14.36 8.77 16.59
C GLY A 255 -15.03 8.24 15.32
N THR A 256 -15.78 9.12 14.64
CA THR A 256 -16.35 8.87 13.32
C THR A 256 -15.79 9.90 12.36
N VAL A 257 -15.03 9.47 11.37
CA VAL A 257 -14.33 10.34 10.42
C VAL A 257 -14.82 10.01 9.02
N ASN A 258 -15.59 10.92 8.42
CA ASN A 258 -16.08 10.81 7.05
C ASN A 258 -15.40 11.87 6.20
N VAL A 259 -14.71 11.46 5.14
CA VAL A 259 -13.97 12.36 4.25
C VAL A 259 -14.37 12.10 2.81
N THR A 260 -14.72 13.16 2.10
CA THR A 260 -14.84 13.17 0.64
C THR A 260 -13.87 14.19 0.08
N SER A 261 -12.90 13.76 -0.71
CA SER A 261 -11.81 14.59 -1.23
C SER A 261 -11.71 14.49 -2.74
N GLY A 262 -11.19 15.54 -3.37
CA GLY A 262 -10.78 15.47 -4.78
C GLY A 262 -9.44 14.75 -4.91
N GLY A 263 -8.48 15.11 -4.06
CA GLY A 263 -7.20 14.41 -3.88
C GLY A 263 -7.29 13.35 -2.78
N ASP A 264 -6.24 13.22 -2.00
CA ASP A 264 -6.10 12.15 -1.01
C ASP A 264 -7.02 12.37 0.18
N ALA A 265 -7.68 11.32 0.67
CA ALA A 265 -8.59 11.51 1.80
C ALA A 265 -7.81 11.75 3.10
N LEU A 266 -6.76 10.97 3.36
CA LEU A 266 -5.83 11.13 4.48
C LEU A 266 -4.40 11.26 3.94
N LYS A 267 -3.66 12.29 4.37
CA LYS A 267 -2.29 12.53 3.90
C LYS A 267 -1.30 12.87 5.03
N ALA A 268 -0.10 12.30 4.94
CA ALA A 268 1.08 12.73 5.69
C ALA A 268 2.29 12.78 4.74
N ASP A 269 2.82 13.97 4.50
CA ASP A 269 3.72 14.29 3.37
C ASP A 269 5.07 14.88 3.79
N GLN A 270 5.58 14.48 4.96
CA GLN A 270 6.95 14.78 5.37
C GLN A 270 7.90 13.66 4.89
N ASP A 271 8.67 13.96 3.85
CA ASP A 271 9.62 13.10 3.12
C ASP A 271 11.11 13.36 3.44
N GLU A 272 11.41 14.41 4.21
CA GLU A 272 12.76 14.87 4.54
C GLU A 272 13.26 14.32 5.90
N ASP A 273 12.43 13.57 6.63
CA ASP A 273 12.71 13.00 7.96
C ASP A 273 12.12 11.58 8.08
N GLU A 274 13.00 10.58 8.21
CA GLU A 274 12.65 9.15 8.31
C GLU A 274 11.71 8.80 9.48
N ASP A 275 11.66 9.63 10.52
CA ASP A 275 10.82 9.39 11.70
C ASP A 275 9.41 10.03 11.58
N LYS A 276 9.07 10.66 10.44
CA LYS A 276 7.84 11.45 10.21
C LYS A 276 7.17 11.08 8.89
N GLY A 277 6.06 11.72 8.55
CA GLY A 277 5.31 11.47 7.32
C GLY A 277 4.42 10.23 7.39
N TYR A 278 3.96 9.86 8.59
CA TYR A 278 3.21 8.63 8.81
C TYR A 278 1.73 8.86 9.13
N VAL A 279 0.90 7.88 8.77
CA VAL A 279 -0.50 7.79 9.17
C VAL A 279 -0.68 6.63 10.16
N ASN A 280 -1.30 6.89 11.31
CA ASN A 280 -1.59 5.87 12.32
C ASN A 280 -3.08 5.83 12.68
N ILE A 281 -3.71 4.67 12.51
CA ILE A 281 -5.11 4.44 12.86
C ILE A 281 -5.20 3.31 13.88
N SER A 282 -5.68 3.63 15.09
CA SER A 282 -5.82 2.66 16.19
C SER A 282 -7.27 2.35 16.57
N GLY A 283 -8.24 3.10 16.05
CA GLY A 283 -9.65 2.92 16.34
C GLY A 283 -10.57 3.81 15.52
N GLY A 284 -11.84 3.90 15.94
CA GLY A 284 -12.86 4.69 15.26
C GLY A 284 -13.58 3.99 14.10
N THR A 285 -14.47 4.73 13.46
CA THR A 285 -15.11 4.39 12.18
C THR A 285 -14.67 5.44 11.16
N VAL A 286 -13.97 5.02 10.13
CA VAL A 286 -13.34 5.89 9.14
C VAL A 286 -13.90 5.54 7.77
N THR A 287 -14.50 6.51 7.08
CA THR A 287 -15.06 6.35 5.74
C THR A 287 -14.42 7.38 4.82
N LEU A 288 -13.73 6.92 3.78
CA LEU A 288 -12.91 7.73 2.89
C LEU A 288 -13.41 7.55 1.45
N ASP A 289 -13.63 8.67 0.76
CA ASP A 289 -14.03 8.72 -0.64
C ASP A 289 -13.14 9.75 -1.36
N ALA A 290 -12.02 9.28 -1.91
CA ALA A 290 -11.06 10.08 -2.67
C ALA A 290 -11.35 9.91 -4.16
N THR A 291 -11.81 10.96 -4.83
CA THR A 291 -12.32 10.82 -6.20
C THR A 291 -11.23 10.71 -7.25
N ASP A 292 -10.15 11.47 -7.10
CA ASP A 292 -9.01 11.54 -8.03
C ASP A 292 -7.67 11.43 -7.27
N GLY A 293 -7.64 10.70 -6.14
CA GLY A 293 -6.47 10.51 -5.28
C GLY A 293 -6.52 9.20 -4.48
N ASP A 294 -5.56 9.04 -3.58
CA ASP A 294 -5.43 7.87 -2.73
C ASP A 294 -6.41 7.94 -1.54
N GLY A 295 -6.86 6.78 -1.05
CA GLY A 295 -7.61 6.74 0.20
C GLY A 295 -6.74 7.22 1.38
N ILE A 296 -5.53 6.68 1.48
CA ILE A 296 -4.51 7.06 2.46
C ILE A 296 -3.17 7.14 1.74
N ASP A 297 -2.50 8.29 1.83
CA ASP A 297 -1.14 8.50 1.33
C ASP A 297 -0.20 8.93 2.47
N ALA A 298 0.87 8.17 2.68
CA ALA A 298 1.89 8.47 3.68
C ALA A 298 3.29 8.38 3.05
N ALA A 299 4.10 9.42 3.24
CA ALA A 299 5.48 9.47 2.78
C ALA A 299 6.34 8.36 3.38
N THR A 300 6.08 7.95 4.63
CA THR A 300 6.77 6.82 5.28
C THR A 300 5.84 5.66 5.55
N ASP A 301 5.10 5.70 6.64
CA ASP A 301 4.39 4.53 7.14
C ASP A 301 2.88 4.71 7.19
N VAL A 302 2.16 3.64 6.88
CA VAL A 302 0.76 3.49 7.27
C VAL A 302 0.65 2.37 8.30
N ILE A 303 0.18 2.71 9.50
CA ILE A 303 0.11 1.78 10.64
C ILE A 303 -1.33 1.67 11.12
N ILE A 304 -1.94 0.49 10.97
CA ILE A 304 -3.33 0.22 11.34
C ILE A 304 -3.37 -0.87 12.40
N THR A 305 -3.78 -0.50 13.62
CA THR A 305 -3.88 -1.44 14.76
C THR A 305 -5.33 -1.72 15.18
N GLY A 306 -6.29 -1.00 14.60
CA GLY A 306 -7.72 -1.17 14.87
C GLY A 306 -8.59 -0.18 14.09
N GLY A 307 -9.90 -0.25 14.32
CA GLY A 307 -10.91 0.58 13.64
C GLY A 307 -11.78 -0.20 12.65
N THR A 308 -12.78 0.47 12.10
CA THR A 308 -13.54 0.03 10.93
C THR A 308 -13.32 1.05 9.82
N LEU A 309 -12.69 0.62 8.72
CA LEU A 309 -12.29 1.48 7.61
C LEU A 309 -13.07 1.05 6.36
N ASP A 310 -13.66 2.02 5.67
CA ASP A 310 -14.38 1.84 4.39
C ASP A 310 -13.80 2.87 3.41
N ILE A 311 -13.00 2.41 2.45
CA ILE A 311 -12.16 3.25 1.60
C ILE A 311 -12.57 3.05 0.14
N THR A 312 -12.88 4.16 -0.53
CA THR A 312 -13.03 4.22 -1.98
C THR A 312 -12.03 5.22 -2.55
N ALA A 313 -11.24 4.79 -3.53
CA ALA A 313 -10.22 5.62 -4.20
C ALA A 313 -10.38 5.52 -5.73
N GLY A 314 -10.27 6.65 -6.44
CA GLY A 314 -10.36 6.69 -7.92
C GLY A 314 -11.67 6.19 -8.52
N GLY A 315 -12.76 6.13 -7.73
CA GLY A 315 -14.03 5.54 -8.16
C GLY A 315 -14.11 4.00 -8.08
N GLY A 316 -13.07 3.35 -7.58
CA GLY A 316 -13.03 1.92 -7.27
C GLY A 316 -12.68 1.01 -8.45
N ALA A 317 -12.70 -0.29 -8.21
CA ALA A 317 -12.29 -1.34 -9.14
C ALA A 317 -13.06 -1.28 -10.47
N ALA A 318 -14.31 -0.78 -10.42
CA ALA A 318 -15.16 -0.63 -11.59
C ALA A 318 -14.68 0.46 -12.56
N GLU A 319 -13.97 1.48 -12.09
CA GLU A 319 -13.35 2.50 -12.96
C GLU A 319 -11.96 2.04 -13.43
N GLY A 320 -11.22 1.33 -12.57
CA GLY A 320 -9.91 0.75 -12.86
C GLY A 320 -8.76 1.77 -12.85
N LYS A 321 -7.53 1.29 -13.01
CA LYS A 321 -6.32 2.12 -13.00
C LYS A 321 -6.29 3.08 -14.19
N ASP A 322 -6.06 4.37 -13.94
CA ASP A 322 -5.81 5.34 -15.00
C ASP A 322 -4.34 5.27 -15.42
N GLU A 323 -4.07 4.63 -16.56
CA GLU A 323 -2.72 4.49 -17.12
C GLU A 323 -2.19 5.76 -17.84
N SER A 324 -2.85 6.91 -17.70
CA SER A 324 -2.34 8.14 -18.31
C SER A 324 -1.11 8.68 -17.56
N GLU A 325 -0.13 9.20 -18.29
CA GLU A 325 1.16 9.66 -17.73
C GLU A 325 1.04 10.72 -16.61
N ASP A 326 -0.07 11.45 -16.58
CA ASP A 326 -0.34 12.51 -15.60
C ASP A 326 -1.45 12.12 -14.60
N ALA A 327 -1.84 10.84 -14.56
CA ALA A 327 -2.85 10.36 -13.62
C ALA A 327 -2.32 10.44 -12.19
N ALA A 328 -3.15 10.95 -11.28
CA ALA A 328 -2.87 10.80 -9.86
C ALA A 328 -2.94 9.31 -9.47
N SER A 329 -2.19 8.95 -8.44
CA SER A 329 -2.35 7.65 -7.78
C SER A 329 -3.79 7.54 -7.25
N THR A 330 -4.39 6.35 -7.41
CA THR A 330 -5.76 6.07 -6.92
C THR A 330 -5.81 4.78 -6.12
N LYS A 331 -4.74 4.56 -5.35
CA LYS A 331 -4.55 3.42 -4.47
C LYS A 331 -5.43 3.57 -3.24
N GLY A 332 -5.86 2.44 -2.70
CA GLY A 332 -6.64 2.44 -1.46
C GLY A 332 -5.82 2.93 -0.27
N ILE A 333 -4.71 2.24 -0.01
CA ILE A 333 -3.77 2.56 1.07
C ILE A 333 -2.35 2.51 0.51
N LYS A 334 -1.65 3.63 0.55
CA LYS A 334 -0.28 3.79 0.05
C LYS A 334 0.67 4.21 1.16
N ALA A 335 1.81 3.52 1.27
CA ALA A 335 2.90 3.87 2.17
C ALA A 335 4.25 3.86 1.44
N GLY A 336 5.06 4.90 1.60
CA GLY A 336 6.39 4.97 0.99
C GLY A 336 7.38 3.92 1.51
N VAL A 337 7.28 3.53 2.79
CA VAL A 337 8.23 2.63 3.45
C VAL A 337 7.55 1.37 3.99
N TYR A 338 6.70 1.50 5.02
CA TYR A 338 6.02 0.36 5.61
C TYR A 338 4.50 0.51 5.66
N LEU A 339 3.79 -0.51 5.17
CA LEU A 339 2.37 -0.69 5.43
C LEU A 339 2.15 -1.83 6.41
N ILE A 340 1.65 -1.51 7.61
CA ILE A 340 1.50 -2.48 8.71
C ILE A 340 0.06 -2.54 9.18
N VAL A 341 -0.52 -3.74 9.14
CA VAL A 341 -1.85 -4.04 9.69
C VAL A 341 -1.76 -5.10 10.79
N GLU A 342 -2.12 -4.70 12.01
CA GLU A 342 -2.20 -5.58 13.19
C GLU A 342 -3.65 -5.84 13.64
N GLY A 343 -4.61 -5.07 13.12
CA GLY A 343 -6.02 -5.20 13.45
C GLY A 343 -6.90 -4.25 12.65
N GLY A 344 -8.21 -4.42 12.77
CA GLY A 344 -9.20 -3.62 12.05
C GLY A 344 -10.17 -4.48 11.22
N ASP A 345 -11.23 -3.84 10.75
CA ASP A 345 -12.15 -4.34 9.72
C ASP A 345 -12.07 -3.36 8.57
N ILE A 346 -11.38 -3.73 7.48
CA ILE A 346 -10.93 -2.83 6.43
C ILE A 346 -11.56 -3.28 5.11
N THR A 347 -12.31 -2.39 4.48
CA THR A 347 -12.82 -2.57 3.12
C THR A 347 -12.19 -1.53 2.21
N VAL A 348 -11.66 -1.97 1.07
CA VAL A 348 -11.05 -1.11 0.06
C VAL A 348 -11.64 -1.42 -1.31
N ASP A 349 -12.08 -0.38 -2.00
CA ASP A 349 -12.52 -0.40 -3.40
C ASP A 349 -11.73 0.69 -4.16
N SER A 350 -10.70 0.32 -4.91
CA SER A 350 -9.73 1.27 -5.49
C SER A 350 -9.59 1.11 -7.00
N GLY A 351 -9.26 2.21 -7.71
CA GLY A 351 -8.97 2.16 -9.14
C GLY A 351 -7.66 1.45 -9.42
N ASP A 352 -6.61 1.88 -8.72
CA ASP A 352 -5.27 1.28 -8.65
C ASP A 352 -5.19 0.32 -7.44
N ASP A 353 -4.00 -0.09 -7.02
CA ASP A 353 -3.80 -1.08 -5.95
C ASP A 353 -4.61 -0.82 -4.67
N SER A 354 -5.15 -1.88 -4.08
CA SER A 354 -5.90 -1.76 -2.82
C SER A 354 -4.98 -1.50 -1.62
N VAL A 355 -3.88 -2.25 -1.50
CA VAL A 355 -2.91 -2.15 -0.42
C VAL A 355 -1.51 -2.12 -1.04
N HIS A 356 -0.82 -0.99 -0.94
CA HIS A 356 0.44 -0.77 -1.63
C HIS A 356 1.52 -0.23 -0.70
N SER A 357 2.73 -0.75 -0.84
CA SER A 357 3.92 -0.10 -0.30
C SER A 357 5.07 -0.08 -1.30
N ASN A 358 5.66 1.10 -1.47
CA ASN A 358 6.90 1.26 -2.23
C ASN A 358 8.10 0.55 -1.57
N GLY A 359 7.94 0.05 -0.33
CA GLY A 359 8.93 -0.71 0.40
C GLY A 359 8.44 -2.12 0.72
N ALA A 360 7.82 -2.27 1.90
CA ALA A 360 7.40 -3.56 2.41
C ALA A 360 6.13 -3.49 3.25
N LEU A 361 5.39 -4.59 3.31
CA LEU A 361 4.16 -4.68 4.07
C LEU A 361 4.09 -5.88 5.00
N ARG A 362 3.32 -5.72 6.08
CA ARG A 362 3.05 -6.78 7.05
C ARG A 362 1.58 -6.81 7.48
N LEU A 363 0.92 -7.92 7.21
CA LEU A 363 -0.48 -8.17 7.56
C LEU A 363 -0.56 -9.27 8.63
N SER A 364 -0.53 -8.84 9.88
CA SER A 364 -0.40 -9.70 11.07
C SER A 364 -1.70 -9.90 11.86
N GLY A 365 -2.75 -9.14 11.52
CA GLY A 365 -4.09 -9.28 12.06
C GLY A 365 -5.10 -8.38 11.35
N GLY A 366 -6.38 -8.51 11.71
CA GLY A 366 -7.48 -7.79 11.07
C GLY A 366 -8.17 -8.60 9.98
N THR A 367 -9.22 -8.02 9.40
CA THR A 367 -9.94 -8.53 8.23
C THR A 367 -9.87 -7.48 7.14
N LEU A 368 -9.41 -7.89 5.95
CA LEU A 368 -9.28 -7.05 4.77
C LEU A 368 -10.14 -7.63 3.64
N ASP A 369 -11.12 -6.85 3.19
CA ASP A 369 -11.95 -7.14 2.01
C ASP A 369 -11.56 -6.15 0.90
N LEU A 370 -10.90 -6.63 -0.16
CA LEU A 370 -10.24 -5.82 -1.17
C LEU A 370 -10.85 -6.05 -2.56
N ALA A 371 -11.01 -4.97 -3.31
CA ALA A 371 -11.36 -4.96 -4.72
C ALA A 371 -10.62 -3.82 -5.42
N THR A 372 -9.99 -4.11 -6.55
CA THR A 372 -9.17 -3.15 -7.28
C THR A 372 -9.22 -3.40 -8.80
N GLY A 373 -8.84 -2.40 -9.57
CA GLY A 373 -8.56 -2.54 -11.00
C GLY A 373 -7.11 -2.91 -11.35
N ASP A 374 -6.21 -2.97 -10.36
CA ASP A 374 -4.82 -3.43 -10.49
C ASP A 374 -4.51 -4.44 -9.36
N ASP A 375 -3.54 -4.21 -8.47
CA ASP A 375 -3.15 -5.24 -7.51
C ASP A 375 -3.92 -5.25 -6.20
N GLY A 376 -4.31 -6.43 -5.75
CA GLY A 376 -4.93 -6.61 -4.44
C GLY A 376 -4.00 -6.16 -3.31
N VAL A 377 -2.79 -6.69 -3.31
CA VAL A 377 -1.74 -6.41 -2.33
C VAL A 377 -0.41 -6.36 -3.06
N HIS A 378 0.24 -5.20 -3.03
CA HIS A 378 1.52 -4.95 -3.71
C HIS A 378 2.57 -4.43 -2.73
N ALA A 379 3.78 -5.01 -2.77
CA ALA A 379 4.96 -4.41 -2.16
C ALA A 379 6.20 -4.64 -3.01
N GLU A 380 7.00 -3.59 -3.21
CA GLU A 380 8.22 -3.67 -4.02
C GLU A 380 9.20 -4.75 -3.52
N VAL A 381 9.39 -4.88 -2.21
CA VAL A 381 10.35 -5.83 -1.63
C VAL A 381 9.70 -7.03 -0.96
N ALA A 382 8.88 -6.81 0.06
CA ALA A 382 8.37 -7.92 0.87
C ALA A 382 6.93 -7.76 1.32
N ALA A 383 6.17 -8.85 1.15
CA ALA A 383 4.83 -9.00 1.68
C ALA A 383 4.80 -10.13 2.72
N VAL A 384 4.60 -9.78 3.99
CA VAL A 384 4.53 -10.73 5.11
C VAL A 384 3.11 -10.83 5.66
N LEU A 385 2.45 -11.97 5.40
CA LEU A 385 1.11 -12.27 5.89
C LEU A 385 1.22 -13.31 7.01
N ASP A 386 1.17 -12.85 8.27
CA ASP A 386 1.42 -13.71 9.44
C ASP A 386 0.27 -13.72 10.47
N GLY A 387 -0.91 -13.25 10.08
CA GLY A 387 -2.13 -13.45 10.88
C GLY A 387 -3.41 -12.75 10.43
N ALA A 388 -3.38 -11.91 9.39
CA ALA A 388 -4.59 -11.28 8.87
C ALA A 388 -5.48 -12.25 8.07
N ASP A 389 -6.79 -12.00 8.06
CA ASP A 389 -7.71 -12.60 7.10
C ASP A 389 -7.82 -11.64 5.89
N VAL A 390 -7.46 -12.09 4.70
CA VAL A 390 -7.40 -11.27 3.47
C VAL A 390 -8.27 -11.91 2.40
N SER A 391 -9.20 -11.13 1.84
CA SER A 391 -10.07 -11.51 0.74
C SER A 391 -9.92 -10.51 -0.41
N VAL A 392 -9.20 -10.87 -1.46
CA VAL A 392 -9.14 -10.11 -2.72
C VAL A 392 -10.21 -10.66 -3.65
N THR A 393 -11.18 -9.83 -3.99
CA THR A 393 -12.38 -10.25 -4.73
C THR A 393 -12.33 -9.94 -6.22
N GLU A 394 -11.48 -8.99 -6.62
CA GLU A 394 -11.20 -8.55 -7.99
C GLU A 394 -9.85 -7.83 -7.99
N SER A 395 -8.96 -8.22 -8.90
CA SER A 395 -7.63 -7.62 -9.12
C SER A 395 -7.03 -8.12 -10.45
N GLU A 396 -5.95 -7.50 -10.92
CA GLU A 396 -5.09 -8.05 -11.98
C GLU A 396 -4.19 -9.14 -11.36
N GLU A 397 -3.29 -8.79 -10.45
CA GLU A 397 -2.63 -9.71 -9.54
C GLU A 397 -3.21 -9.61 -8.12
N ALA A 398 -3.40 -10.73 -7.43
CA ALA A 398 -4.00 -10.67 -6.09
C ALA A 398 -2.97 -10.45 -4.96
N LEU A 399 -1.72 -10.87 -5.16
CA LEU A 399 -0.63 -10.66 -4.21
C LEU A 399 0.72 -10.63 -4.96
N GLU A 400 1.38 -9.47 -4.97
CA GLU A 400 2.68 -9.25 -5.60
C GLU A 400 3.73 -8.75 -4.59
N ALA A 401 4.91 -9.37 -4.63
CA ALA A 401 6.16 -8.85 -4.04
C ALA A 401 7.35 -9.73 -4.40
N GLY A 402 8.57 -9.19 -4.33
CA GLY A 402 9.78 -9.97 -4.57
C GLY A 402 9.99 -11.07 -3.51
N LEU A 403 9.57 -10.81 -2.27
CA LEU A 403 9.64 -11.73 -1.13
C LEU A 403 8.27 -11.88 -0.46
N ILE A 404 7.55 -12.94 -0.80
CA ILE A 404 6.23 -13.26 -0.23
C ILE A 404 6.39 -14.30 0.87
N THR A 405 5.83 -14.03 2.05
CA THR A 405 5.78 -14.99 3.16
C THR A 405 4.39 -15.07 3.77
N VAL A 406 3.78 -16.26 3.74
CA VAL A 406 2.49 -16.54 4.38
C VAL A 406 2.67 -17.55 5.52
N SER A 407 2.40 -17.14 6.75
CA SER A 407 2.62 -17.97 7.95
C SER A 407 1.35 -18.30 8.73
N ASP A 408 0.31 -17.49 8.63
CA ASP A 408 -1.01 -17.74 9.22
C ASP A 408 -2.07 -16.91 8.46
N GLY A 409 -3.35 -17.05 8.83
CA GLY A 409 -4.46 -16.30 8.24
C GLY A 409 -5.37 -17.12 7.31
N LEU A 410 -6.55 -16.59 7.03
CA LEU A 410 -7.43 -17.04 5.95
C LEU A 410 -7.25 -16.11 4.75
N ILE A 411 -6.70 -16.65 3.67
CA ILE A 411 -6.33 -15.89 2.47
C ILE A 411 -7.15 -16.42 1.29
N ASP A 412 -7.95 -15.56 0.67
CA ASP A 412 -8.79 -15.87 -0.49
C ASP A 412 -8.47 -14.85 -1.60
N LEU A 413 -7.92 -15.32 -2.71
CA LEU A 413 -7.31 -14.48 -3.75
C LEU A 413 -8.01 -14.76 -5.08
N THR A 414 -8.62 -13.72 -5.67
CA THR A 414 -9.20 -13.77 -7.01
C THR A 414 -8.48 -12.76 -7.89
N ALA A 415 -7.87 -13.24 -8.98
CA ALA A 415 -7.04 -12.45 -9.89
C ALA A 415 -7.42 -12.71 -11.36
N ASN A 416 -7.33 -11.69 -12.21
CA ASN A 416 -7.51 -11.81 -13.66
C ASN A 416 -6.26 -12.37 -14.34
N ASP A 417 -5.07 -12.00 -13.86
CA ASP A 417 -3.80 -12.63 -14.19
C ASP A 417 -3.36 -13.49 -12.99
N ASP A 418 -2.27 -13.15 -12.32
CA ASP A 418 -1.63 -14.05 -11.38
C ASP A 418 -2.24 -14.01 -9.98
N GLY A 419 -2.45 -15.19 -9.41
CA GLY A 419 -3.00 -15.29 -8.06
C GLY A 419 -2.00 -14.86 -6.98
N ILE A 420 -0.78 -15.36 -7.09
CA ILE A 420 0.38 -14.91 -6.31
C ILE A 420 1.52 -14.72 -7.31
N ASN A 421 2.11 -13.53 -7.34
CA ASN A 421 3.20 -13.20 -8.23
C ASN A 421 4.47 -12.86 -7.43
N GLY A 422 5.46 -13.76 -7.47
CA GLY A 422 6.78 -13.54 -6.90
C GLY A 422 7.69 -12.78 -7.88
N SER A 423 7.45 -11.49 -8.02
CA SER A 423 8.14 -10.51 -8.90
C SER A 423 8.51 -9.26 -8.09
N GLY A 424 9.57 -8.56 -8.48
CA GLY A 424 10.04 -7.34 -7.79
C GLY A 424 11.38 -7.50 -7.09
N SER A 425 11.72 -6.55 -6.24
CA SER A 425 13.03 -6.50 -5.59
C SER A 425 13.18 -7.52 -4.46
N THR A 426 14.36 -8.13 -4.37
CA THR A 426 14.66 -9.15 -3.34
C THR A 426 15.61 -8.64 -2.25
N THR A 427 16.05 -7.39 -2.37
CA THR A 427 16.91 -6.72 -1.39
C THR A 427 16.39 -5.31 -1.13
N THR A 428 16.71 -4.79 0.05
CA THR A 428 16.40 -3.41 0.40
C THR A 428 17.03 -2.41 -0.56
N GLU A 429 18.30 -2.62 -0.93
CA GLU A 429 18.99 -1.68 -1.82
C GLU A 429 18.39 -1.64 -3.23
N ASP A 430 17.96 -2.79 -3.76
CA ASP A 430 17.32 -2.85 -5.07
C ASP A 430 15.92 -2.21 -5.01
N GLY A 431 15.13 -2.48 -3.97
CA GLY A 431 13.79 -1.92 -3.81
C GLY A 431 13.77 -0.41 -3.65
N ILE A 432 14.67 0.15 -2.83
CA ILE A 432 14.84 1.62 -2.74
C ILE A 432 15.21 2.19 -4.11
N THR A 433 16.05 1.49 -4.88
CA THR A 433 16.41 1.96 -6.22
C THR A 433 15.21 1.94 -7.16
N ALA A 434 14.37 0.90 -7.12
CA ALA A 434 13.17 0.77 -7.93
C ALA A 434 12.16 1.89 -7.61
N SER A 435 11.78 2.06 -6.33
CA SER A 435 10.82 3.09 -5.92
C SER A 435 11.28 4.51 -6.31
N THR A 436 12.56 4.85 -6.08
CA THR A 436 13.05 6.19 -6.43
C THR A 436 13.10 6.48 -7.93
N THR A 437 13.09 5.44 -8.78
CA THR A 437 13.04 5.62 -10.23
C THR A 437 11.63 5.72 -10.79
N GLU A 438 10.63 5.21 -10.08
CA GLU A 438 9.22 5.32 -10.47
C GLU A 438 8.69 6.74 -10.24
N ASP A 439 9.09 7.39 -9.14
CA ASP A 439 8.69 8.76 -8.84
C ASP A 439 9.39 9.80 -9.75
N ASP A 440 10.65 9.58 -10.13
CA ASP A 440 11.47 10.53 -10.94
C ASP A 440 10.98 10.67 -12.41
N GLU A 441 10.21 9.71 -12.93
CA GLU A 441 9.64 9.79 -14.29
C GLU A 441 8.41 10.72 -14.36
N THR A 442 7.88 11.19 -13.23
CA THR A 442 6.79 12.17 -13.15
C THR A 442 7.28 13.63 -13.06
N GLU A 443 8.53 13.88 -12.63
CA GLU A 443 9.12 15.21 -12.43
C GLU A 443 9.92 15.72 -13.65
N SER A 444 9.29 15.78 -14.84
CA SER A 444 9.90 16.46 -15.99
C SER A 444 9.68 17.99 -15.99
N THR A 445 10.31 18.66 -15.02
CA THR A 445 10.63 20.11 -14.93
C THR A 445 9.91 21.08 -15.89
N GLU A 446 8.89 21.80 -15.40
CA GLU A 446 8.50 23.10 -15.96
C GLU A 446 9.53 24.18 -15.57
N GLU A 447 10.70 24.21 -16.22
CA GLU A 447 11.51 25.43 -16.27
C GLU A 447 10.80 26.46 -17.17
N GLU A 448 10.01 27.33 -16.57
CA GLU A 448 9.51 28.60 -17.11
C GLU A 448 10.69 29.42 -17.70
N GLY A 449 10.94 29.22 -18.99
CA GLY A 449 11.98 29.91 -19.73
C GLY A 449 11.70 31.41 -19.86
N GLU A 450 12.37 32.21 -19.02
CA GLU A 450 12.51 33.66 -19.17
C GLU A 450 12.88 34.04 -20.62
N MET A 451 11.93 34.63 -21.35
CA MET A 451 12.24 35.27 -22.63
C MET A 451 12.89 36.65 -22.40
N PRO A 452 14.11 36.91 -22.89
CA PRO A 452 14.74 38.22 -22.75
C PRO A 452 14.09 39.25 -23.69
N GLY A 453 13.56 40.31 -23.10
CA GLY A 453 12.94 41.44 -23.81
C GLY A 453 13.86 42.12 -24.82
N GLY A 454 13.43 42.15 -26.08
CA GLY A 454 14.06 42.90 -27.17
C GLY A 454 13.08 43.89 -27.80
N GLU A 455 13.28 45.18 -27.52
CA GLU A 455 12.56 46.30 -28.14
C GLU A 455 12.67 46.29 -29.68
N MET A 456 11.54 46.32 -30.40
CA MET A 456 11.51 46.72 -31.82
C MET A 456 10.31 47.64 -32.12
N SER A 457 10.68 48.82 -32.60
CA SER A 457 9.90 50.01 -32.95
C SER A 457 8.85 49.82 -34.06
N GLU A 458 7.84 50.70 -34.04
CA GLU A 458 6.84 50.95 -35.09
C GLU A 458 7.44 51.08 -36.50
N GLY A 459 6.74 50.52 -37.51
CA GLY A 459 7.04 50.74 -38.93
C GLY A 459 6.02 50.13 -39.91
N GLU A 460 5.27 51.01 -40.57
CA GLU A 460 4.42 50.91 -41.78
C GLU A 460 4.27 49.58 -42.57
N MET A 461 3.01 49.20 -42.80
CA MET A 461 2.58 48.27 -43.85
C MET A 461 2.71 48.90 -45.26
N PRO A 462 3.09 48.11 -46.28
CA PRO A 462 2.66 48.36 -47.66
C PRO A 462 1.79 47.21 -48.23
N GLU A 463 0.78 47.63 -48.99
CA GLU A 463 -0.18 46.80 -49.72
C GLU A 463 0.44 45.95 -50.85
N GLY A 464 -0.15 44.76 -51.06
CA GLY A 464 -0.38 44.22 -52.41
C GLY A 464 0.14 42.81 -52.69
N MET A 465 -0.71 41.78 -52.52
CA MET A 465 -0.84 40.69 -53.49
C MET A 465 -2.11 39.85 -53.26
N GLU A 466 -2.63 39.31 -54.35
CA GLU A 466 -4.00 38.86 -54.58
C GLU A 466 -4.30 37.44 -54.06
N VAL A 467 -5.57 37.23 -53.68
CA VAL A 467 -6.18 35.95 -53.31
C VAL A 467 -6.76 35.24 -54.54
N PRO A 468 -6.59 33.91 -54.66
CA PRO A 468 -7.65 33.03 -55.13
C PRO A 468 -7.85 31.89 -54.11
N GLY A 469 -9.02 31.34 -53.79
CA GLY A 469 -10.37 31.36 -54.33
C GLY A 469 -11.06 30.13 -53.70
N GLN A 470 -12.25 30.32 -53.14
CA GLN A 470 -12.96 29.41 -52.23
C GLN A 470 -13.39 28.07 -52.86
N GLY A 471 -13.42 27.02 -52.03
CA GLY A 471 -14.14 25.77 -52.26
C GLY A 471 -14.78 25.30 -50.94
N GLU A 472 -16.11 25.18 -50.95
CA GLU A 472 -17.00 24.88 -49.82
C GLU A 472 -16.95 23.38 -49.43
N MET A 473 -17.05 23.07 -48.13
CA MET A 473 -17.39 21.73 -47.63
C MET A 473 -18.75 21.76 -46.91
N PRO A 474 -19.69 20.84 -47.23
CA PRO A 474 -21.02 20.79 -46.64
C PRO A 474 -21.15 19.87 -45.43
N SER A 475 -22.15 20.17 -44.59
CA SER A 475 -22.63 19.50 -43.38
C SER A 475 -23.19 18.08 -43.60
N MET A 476 -22.99 17.19 -42.62
CA MET A 476 -23.68 15.89 -42.50
C MET A 476 -25.04 16.00 -41.79
N PRO A 477 -26.05 15.19 -42.15
CA PRO A 477 -27.33 15.10 -41.45
C PRO A 477 -27.48 13.83 -40.60
N GLU A 478 -28.30 13.93 -39.55
CA GLU A 478 -28.91 12.80 -38.82
C GLU A 478 -30.08 12.17 -39.61
N ASP A 479 -30.33 10.86 -39.44
CA ASP A 479 -31.64 10.26 -39.05
C ASP A 479 -31.84 8.76 -39.46
N MET A 480 -32.24 7.95 -38.48
CA MET A 480 -32.98 6.66 -38.43
C MET A 480 -32.54 5.37 -39.15
N GLY A 481 -32.61 4.25 -38.40
CA GLY A 481 -33.05 2.97 -38.96
C GLY A 481 -32.80 1.69 -38.14
N SER A 482 -33.76 1.33 -37.27
CA SER A 482 -33.93 0.03 -36.59
C SER A 482 -33.96 -1.20 -37.54
N THR A 483 -33.30 -2.33 -37.18
CA THR A 483 -33.91 -3.65 -36.82
C THR A 483 -32.92 -4.83 -36.93
N THR A 484 -32.77 -5.57 -35.81
CA THR A 484 -32.67 -7.05 -35.61
C THR A 484 -31.52 -7.91 -36.17
N THR A 485 -31.06 -8.78 -35.25
CA THR A 485 -30.56 -10.18 -35.33
C THR A 485 -29.06 -10.49 -35.43
N ASP A 486 -28.68 -11.33 -34.46
CA ASP A 486 -27.61 -12.31 -34.33
C ASP A 486 -26.17 -11.86 -33.99
N SER A 487 -25.90 -11.99 -32.69
CA SER A 487 -24.66 -12.50 -32.08
C SER A 487 -23.90 -13.45 -32.98
N GLU A 488 -22.64 -13.12 -33.26
CA GLU A 488 -21.50 -14.05 -33.14
C GLU A 488 -20.29 -13.21 -32.70
N SER A 489 -19.63 -13.67 -31.63
CA SER A 489 -18.43 -13.12 -31.01
C SER A 489 -17.17 -13.67 -31.68
N THR A 490 -16.17 -12.81 -31.83
CA THR A 490 -14.74 -13.06 -32.03
C THR A 490 -14.08 -11.78 -31.49
N ASP A 491 -13.59 -11.72 -30.25
CA ASP A 491 -12.39 -12.35 -29.67
C ASP A 491 -11.06 -11.85 -30.30
N THR A 492 -10.13 -11.50 -29.40
CA THR A 492 -8.73 -11.04 -29.50
C THR A 492 -8.43 -9.54 -29.75
N THR A 493 -7.94 -8.88 -28.69
CA THR A 493 -6.74 -8.00 -28.60
C THR A 493 -6.46 -7.84 -27.09
N ASP A 494 -5.50 -8.59 -26.51
CA ASP A 494 -4.11 -8.14 -26.22
C ASP A 494 -4.09 -6.74 -25.58
N SER A 495 -4.11 -6.72 -24.25
CA SER A 495 -3.56 -5.63 -23.43
C SER A 495 -2.14 -6.09 -23.07
N GLU A 496 -1.13 -5.32 -23.45
CA GLU A 496 0.24 -5.57 -23.01
C GLU A 496 0.38 -4.84 -21.67
N SER A 497 0.51 -5.61 -20.57
CA SER A 497 1.00 -5.12 -19.29
C SER A 497 2.42 -4.57 -19.48
N ALA A 498 2.71 -3.45 -18.81
CA ALA A 498 3.93 -2.69 -18.96
C ALA A 498 5.10 -3.39 -18.24
N ASP A 499 5.74 -4.32 -18.96
CA ASP A 499 7.05 -4.91 -18.67
C ASP A 499 8.10 -3.79 -18.42
N SER A 500 8.61 -3.72 -17.19
CA SER A 500 9.64 -2.75 -16.77
C SER A 500 10.94 -3.00 -17.53
N THR A 501 11.43 -1.98 -18.23
CA THR A 501 12.49 -2.14 -19.23
C THR A 501 13.89 -2.35 -18.62
N ASP A 502 14.47 -3.55 -18.75
CA ASP A 502 15.92 -3.79 -18.59
C ASP A 502 16.71 -3.17 -19.75
N THR A 503 17.57 -2.19 -19.44
CA THR A 503 18.41 -1.51 -20.42
C THR A 503 19.86 -2.01 -20.42
N THR A 504 20.17 -3.02 -21.26
CA THR A 504 21.57 -3.21 -21.72
C THR A 504 21.70 -3.56 -23.22
N ASP A 505 21.63 -2.54 -24.07
CA ASP A 505 21.93 -2.67 -25.51
C ASP A 505 23.46 -2.81 -25.76
N THR A 506 23.92 -4.03 -26.10
CA THR A 506 25.18 -4.22 -26.85
C THR A 506 24.99 -5.12 -28.07
N ASP A 507 24.90 -4.45 -29.23
CA ASP A 507 25.04 -4.93 -30.61
C ASP A 507 25.94 -6.18 -30.81
N SER A 508 25.35 -7.32 -31.19
CA SER A 508 25.93 -8.16 -32.26
C SER A 508 24.96 -9.17 -32.91
N THR A 509 25.09 -9.26 -34.23
CA THR A 509 24.36 -10.09 -35.19
C THR A 509 24.54 -11.62 -35.11
N GLU A 510 23.47 -12.34 -35.51
CA GLU A 510 23.37 -13.66 -36.18
C GLU A 510 23.44 -14.98 -35.36
N MET A 511 22.32 -15.72 -35.47
CA MET A 511 22.15 -17.19 -35.60
C MET A 511 22.01 -18.06 -34.34
N GLY A 512 20.75 -18.40 -34.01
CA GLY A 512 20.29 -19.74 -33.65
C GLY A 512 20.89 -20.38 -32.39
N GLY A 513 20.32 -20.04 -31.23
CA GLY A 513 20.41 -20.81 -29.99
C GLY A 513 18.98 -21.14 -29.53
N GLY A 514 18.77 -22.30 -28.91
CA GLY A 514 17.52 -22.56 -28.19
C GLY A 514 17.40 -21.59 -27.01
N MET A 515 16.17 -21.23 -26.68
CA MET A 515 15.84 -20.43 -25.50
C MET A 515 16.56 -21.05 -24.27
N PRO A 516 17.38 -20.30 -23.53
CA PRO A 516 17.70 -20.70 -22.16
C PRO A 516 16.39 -20.82 -21.38
N GLY A 517 16.27 -21.79 -20.48
CA GLY A 517 15.12 -21.85 -19.57
C GLY A 517 15.18 -20.67 -18.61
N ASP A 518 14.04 -20.32 -18.02
CA ASP A 518 13.96 -19.27 -17.01
C ASP A 518 14.87 -19.66 -15.85
N GLU A 519 15.90 -18.86 -15.62
CA GLU A 519 16.84 -19.08 -14.53
C GLU A 519 16.32 -18.27 -13.34
N SER A 520 16.20 -18.90 -12.17
CA SER A 520 15.80 -18.24 -10.92
C SER A 520 16.52 -16.90 -10.72
N THR A 521 15.75 -15.83 -10.55
CA THR A 521 16.23 -14.45 -10.34
C THR A 521 16.36 -14.05 -8.87
N GLY A 522 15.83 -14.87 -7.95
CA GLY A 522 16.08 -14.79 -6.50
C GLY A 522 14.84 -14.51 -5.65
N GLU A 523 13.71 -14.25 -6.28
CA GLU A 523 12.39 -14.03 -5.70
C GLU A 523 11.94 -15.27 -4.92
N GLN A 524 11.08 -15.08 -3.94
CA GLN A 524 10.68 -16.16 -3.05
C GLN A 524 9.21 -16.10 -2.66
N VAL A 525 8.52 -17.23 -2.81
CA VAL A 525 7.18 -17.44 -2.23
C VAL A 525 7.26 -18.49 -1.12
N ASN A 526 7.11 -18.09 0.12
CA ASN A 526 7.28 -18.94 1.31
C ASN A 526 5.98 -19.13 2.09
N ILE A 527 5.35 -20.29 1.94
CA ILE A 527 4.13 -20.67 2.66
C ILE A 527 4.48 -21.64 3.80
N THR A 528 4.32 -21.18 5.05
CA THR A 528 4.61 -21.96 6.26
C THR A 528 3.35 -22.30 7.08
N GLY A 529 2.22 -21.66 6.78
CA GLY A 529 0.94 -21.87 7.47
C GLY A 529 -0.24 -21.24 6.72
N GLY A 530 -1.32 -20.96 7.45
CA GLY A 530 -2.55 -20.38 6.88
C GLY A 530 -3.45 -21.35 6.10
N THR A 531 -4.60 -20.84 5.66
CA THR A 531 -5.49 -21.47 4.68
C THR A 531 -5.60 -20.53 3.49
N ILE A 532 -5.08 -20.94 2.34
CA ILE A 532 -4.92 -20.12 1.14
C ILE A 532 -5.76 -20.72 0.02
N THR A 533 -6.63 -19.93 -0.58
CA THR A 533 -7.38 -20.25 -1.79
C THR A 533 -7.04 -19.23 -2.85
N ILE A 534 -6.76 -19.70 -4.07
CA ILE A 534 -6.36 -18.87 -5.19
C ILE A 534 -7.21 -19.23 -6.40
N ASP A 535 -7.85 -18.25 -7.02
CA ASP A 535 -8.58 -18.33 -8.28
C ASP A 535 -7.94 -17.34 -9.28
N ALA A 536 -7.13 -17.85 -10.20
CA ALA A 536 -6.31 -17.02 -11.11
C ALA A 536 -6.69 -17.25 -12.57
N GLY A 537 -6.88 -16.17 -13.34
CA GLY A 537 -7.01 -16.23 -14.79
C GLY A 537 -5.67 -16.43 -15.51
N GLY A 538 -4.61 -15.92 -14.90
CA GLY A 538 -3.18 -16.11 -15.12
C GLY A 538 -2.61 -17.32 -14.39
N ASP A 539 -1.34 -17.31 -14.04
CA ASP A 539 -0.71 -18.33 -13.22
C ASP A 539 -1.25 -18.33 -11.78
N GLY A 540 -1.45 -19.53 -11.23
CA GLY A 540 -2.03 -19.67 -9.90
C GLY A 540 -1.06 -19.24 -8.80
N LEU A 541 0.05 -19.93 -8.69
CA LEU A 541 1.19 -19.54 -7.87
C LEU A 541 2.36 -19.38 -8.84
N ASP A 542 2.78 -18.14 -9.05
CA ASP A 542 3.91 -17.78 -9.88
C ASP A 542 5.10 -17.29 -9.05
N SER A 543 6.30 -17.63 -9.48
CA SER A 543 7.54 -17.05 -8.97
C SER A 543 8.66 -17.13 -9.99
N ASN A 544 9.29 -15.97 -10.22
CA ASN A 544 10.54 -15.87 -10.97
C ASN A 544 11.75 -16.48 -10.21
N GLY A 545 11.56 -16.89 -8.96
CA GLY A 545 12.55 -17.57 -8.15
C GLY A 545 12.05 -18.89 -7.55
N ASP A 546 12.26 -19.08 -6.24
CA ASP A 546 11.91 -20.33 -5.55
C ASP A 546 10.55 -20.22 -4.85
N ALA A 547 9.80 -21.32 -4.83
CA ALA A 547 8.55 -21.42 -4.05
C ALA A 547 8.63 -22.56 -3.04
N THR A 548 8.26 -22.30 -1.78
CA THR A 548 8.27 -23.30 -0.71
C THR A 548 6.92 -23.40 0.00
N VAL A 549 6.35 -24.60 0.04
CA VAL A 549 5.20 -24.96 0.89
C VAL A 549 5.67 -25.92 1.98
N SER A 550 5.77 -25.43 3.21
CA SER A 550 6.23 -26.19 4.39
C SER A 550 5.14 -26.41 5.44
N GLY A 551 3.97 -25.79 5.26
CA GLY A 551 2.80 -25.92 6.12
C GLY A 551 1.55 -25.34 5.48
N GLY A 552 0.48 -25.22 6.25
CA GLY A 552 -0.79 -24.65 5.78
C GLY A 552 -1.62 -25.59 4.89
N THR A 553 -2.70 -25.03 4.34
CA THR A 553 -3.54 -25.66 3.31
C THR A 553 -3.62 -24.69 2.14
N VAL A 554 -3.07 -25.08 0.99
CA VAL A 554 -3.03 -24.27 -0.23
C VAL A 554 -3.91 -24.93 -1.30
N THR A 555 -4.89 -24.20 -1.81
CA THR A 555 -5.76 -24.62 -2.91
C THR A 555 -5.63 -23.62 -4.04
N VAL A 556 -5.24 -24.09 -5.22
CA VAL A 556 -5.01 -23.26 -6.40
C VAL A 556 -5.91 -23.72 -7.53
N TYR A 557 -6.75 -22.80 -8.00
CA TYR A 557 -7.59 -22.94 -9.18
C TYR A 557 -6.98 -22.12 -10.31
N GLY A 558 -6.03 -22.73 -11.02
CA GLY A 558 -5.41 -22.13 -12.20
C GLY A 558 -6.28 -22.24 -13.45
N PRO A 559 -5.87 -21.59 -14.55
CA PRO A 559 -6.60 -21.55 -15.80
C PRO A 559 -6.42 -22.83 -16.58
N THR A 560 -7.15 -22.96 -17.68
CA THR A 560 -7.00 -24.08 -18.65
C THR A 560 -6.34 -23.65 -19.95
N ASN A 561 -5.88 -22.39 -20.03
CA ASN A 561 -5.11 -21.92 -21.16
C ASN A 561 -3.73 -22.62 -21.13
N ASP A 562 -3.19 -23.01 -22.28
CA ASP A 562 -1.92 -23.75 -22.34
C ASP A 562 -0.68 -22.84 -22.21
N GLY A 563 -0.87 -21.53 -22.04
CA GLY A 563 0.19 -20.55 -21.79
C GLY A 563 0.59 -20.48 -20.31
N ASN A 564 -0.37 -20.74 -19.43
CA ASN A 564 -0.22 -20.62 -17.97
C ASN A 564 -0.51 -21.96 -17.28
N GLY A 565 -0.15 -22.05 -16.01
CA GLY A 565 -0.26 -23.17 -15.10
C GLY A 565 -1.03 -22.84 -13.82
N ALA A 566 -1.33 -23.88 -13.03
CA ALA A 566 -1.78 -23.68 -11.65
C ALA A 566 -0.61 -23.43 -10.70
N LEU A 567 0.60 -23.75 -11.15
CA LEU A 567 1.87 -23.58 -10.46
C LEU A 567 2.83 -23.24 -11.60
N ASP A 568 3.56 -22.15 -11.47
CA ASP A 568 4.69 -21.79 -12.32
C ASP A 568 5.81 -21.28 -11.42
N VAL A 569 6.98 -21.90 -11.50
CA VAL A 569 8.10 -21.58 -10.60
C VAL A 569 9.38 -21.79 -11.38
N ALA A 570 10.07 -20.69 -11.68
CA ALA A 570 11.32 -20.75 -12.44
C ALA A 570 12.43 -21.52 -11.69
N GLY A 571 12.44 -21.43 -10.35
CA GLY A 571 13.35 -22.12 -9.44
C GLY A 571 12.86 -23.49 -8.95
N ASP A 572 13.12 -23.80 -7.68
CA ASP A 572 12.70 -25.04 -7.03
C ASP A 572 11.35 -24.87 -6.34
N LEU A 573 10.31 -25.54 -6.84
CA LEU A 573 9.07 -25.76 -6.08
C LEU A 573 9.26 -26.84 -5.00
N THR A 574 9.46 -26.41 -3.76
CA THR A 574 9.71 -27.26 -2.60
C THR A 574 8.46 -27.48 -1.75
N VAL A 575 7.99 -28.72 -1.59
CA VAL A 575 6.79 -29.06 -0.79
C VAL A 575 7.12 -30.06 0.31
N THR A 576 7.35 -29.57 1.53
CA THR A 576 7.87 -30.36 2.68
C THR A 576 6.86 -30.56 3.81
N GLY A 577 5.71 -29.89 3.74
CA GLY A 577 4.65 -29.98 4.74
C GLY A 577 3.33 -29.44 4.21
N GLY A 578 2.31 -29.43 5.06
CA GLY A 578 0.97 -28.95 4.70
C GLY A 578 0.26 -29.81 3.66
N THR A 579 -0.78 -29.23 3.07
CA THR A 579 -1.52 -29.79 1.94
C THR A 579 -1.47 -28.81 0.77
N LEU A 580 -1.12 -29.30 -0.42
CA LEU A 580 -1.18 -28.54 -1.67
C LEU A 580 -2.18 -29.23 -2.61
N THR A 581 -3.19 -28.50 -3.06
CA THR A 581 -4.11 -28.90 -4.11
C THR A 581 -4.01 -27.87 -5.23
N ALA A 582 -3.59 -28.26 -6.42
CA ALA A 582 -3.56 -27.37 -7.57
C ALA A 582 -4.25 -28.04 -8.76
N VAL A 583 -5.17 -27.33 -9.38
CA VAL A 583 -5.91 -27.78 -10.56
C VAL A 583 -5.84 -26.70 -11.63
N GLY A 584 -5.65 -27.09 -12.88
CA GLY A 584 -5.50 -26.13 -13.97
C GLY A 584 -5.09 -26.79 -15.28
N SER A 585 -4.29 -26.09 -16.06
CA SER A 585 -3.87 -26.47 -17.40
C SER A 585 -2.98 -27.71 -17.41
N SER A 586 -3.00 -28.45 -18.52
CA SER A 586 -2.07 -29.56 -18.76
C SER A 586 -0.86 -29.17 -19.63
N GLY A 587 -0.91 -27.99 -20.26
CA GLY A 587 0.14 -27.51 -21.18
C GLY A 587 1.43 -27.14 -20.45
N MET A 588 1.31 -26.31 -19.42
CA MET A 588 2.39 -25.83 -18.54
C MET A 588 2.29 -26.44 -17.13
N ALA A 589 1.84 -27.70 -17.05
CA ALA A 589 1.64 -28.34 -15.76
C ALA A 589 2.97 -28.64 -15.04
N GLU A 590 3.20 -27.91 -13.96
CA GLU A 590 4.35 -28.08 -13.07
C GLU A 590 4.06 -29.07 -11.93
N SER A 591 5.10 -29.48 -11.21
CA SER A 591 5.00 -30.39 -10.06
C SER A 591 6.14 -30.16 -9.07
N PRO A 592 5.98 -30.51 -7.79
CA PRO A 592 7.04 -30.32 -6.80
C PRO A 592 8.38 -30.95 -7.20
N SER A 593 9.46 -30.16 -7.15
CA SER A 593 10.82 -30.60 -7.46
C SER A 593 11.47 -31.33 -6.27
N THR A 594 11.20 -30.85 -5.05
CA THR A 594 11.79 -31.33 -3.79
C THR A 594 10.75 -31.45 -2.69
N THR A 595 10.73 -32.56 -1.93
CA THR A 595 9.66 -32.76 -0.93
C THR A 595 10.04 -33.31 0.45
N GLU A 596 11.32 -33.46 0.80
CA GLU A 596 11.76 -34.05 2.09
C GLU A 596 10.99 -35.32 2.54
N ASP A 597 10.65 -36.21 1.59
CA ASP A 597 9.85 -37.43 1.74
C ASP A 597 8.31 -37.25 1.76
N GLN A 598 7.76 -36.03 1.76
CA GLN A 598 6.32 -35.82 1.55
C GLN A 598 5.89 -36.30 0.16
N GLY A 599 4.79 -37.05 0.11
CA GLY A 599 4.27 -37.60 -1.13
C GLY A 599 3.46 -36.59 -1.93
N TRP A 600 3.51 -36.73 -3.25
CA TRP A 600 2.67 -35.96 -4.17
C TRP A 600 2.29 -36.78 -5.39
N VAL A 601 1.16 -36.47 -6.01
CA VAL A 601 0.71 -37.03 -7.28
C VAL A 601 0.42 -35.91 -8.27
N GLN A 602 0.69 -36.15 -9.54
CA GLN A 602 0.22 -35.33 -10.65
C GLN A 602 -0.55 -36.22 -11.62
N ALA A 603 -1.68 -35.75 -12.13
CA ALA A 603 -2.53 -36.50 -13.06
C ALA A 603 -3.13 -35.60 -14.15
N ASN A 604 -2.96 -35.99 -15.41
CA ASN A 604 -3.69 -35.39 -16.53
C ASN A 604 -5.08 -36.01 -16.62
N VAL A 605 -6.01 -35.46 -15.84
CA VAL A 605 -7.45 -35.75 -15.87
C VAL A 605 -8.19 -34.44 -16.08
N SER A 606 -9.24 -34.47 -16.88
CA SER A 606 -10.03 -33.28 -17.15
C SER A 606 -11.38 -33.32 -16.46
N GLY A 607 -11.88 -32.15 -16.06
CA GLY A 607 -13.21 -31.99 -15.49
C GLY A 607 -13.67 -30.55 -15.59
N SER A 608 -14.90 -30.32 -15.18
CA SER A 608 -15.51 -28.98 -15.17
C SER A 608 -15.59 -28.41 -13.76
N ALA A 609 -15.79 -27.10 -13.68
CA ALA A 609 -16.17 -26.42 -12.45
C ALA A 609 -17.34 -27.14 -11.74
N GLY A 610 -17.19 -27.42 -10.46
CA GLY A 610 -18.12 -28.16 -9.62
C GLY A 610 -17.97 -29.69 -9.65
N ASP A 611 -17.07 -30.25 -10.46
CA ASP A 611 -16.76 -31.68 -10.43
C ASP A 611 -15.87 -32.02 -9.22
N THR A 612 -16.07 -33.22 -8.66
CA THR A 612 -15.29 -33.74 -7.53
C THR A 612 -14.17 -34.63 -8.03
N ILE A 613 -12.92 -34.33 -7.64
CA ILE A 613 -11.74 -35.16 -7.84
C ILE A 613 -11.58 -36.09 -6.64
N VAL A 614 -11.32 -37.36 -6.89
CA VAL A 614 -11.08 -38.39 -5.87
C VAL A 614 -9.77 -39.10 -6.14
N ILE A 615 -8.91 -39.17 -5.12
CA ILE A 615 -7.64 -39.87 -5.13
C ILE A 615 -7.77 -41.12 -4.27
N THR A 616 -7.46 -42.29 -4.85
CA THR A 616 -7.52 -43.58 -4.15
C THR A 616 -6.19 -44.31 -4.19
N ASP A 617 -5.91 -45.09 -3.15
CA ASP A 617 -4.74 -45.96 -3.09
C ASP A 617 -4.89 -47.22 -3.96
N SER A 618 -3.85 -48.06 -3.99
CA SER A 618 -3.86 -49.33 -4.74
C SER A 618 -4.86 -50.38 -4.22
N GLU A 619 -5.41 -50.21 -3.01
CA GLU A 619 -6.47 -51.05 -2.44
C GLU A 619 -7.88 -50.51 -2.77
N GLY A 620 -7.97 -49.31 -3.34
CA GLY A 620 -9.19 -48.60 -3.68
C GLY A 620 -9.80 -47.84 -2.50
N GLU A 621 -9.03 -47.58 -1.44
CA GLU A 621 -9.43 -46.70 -0.34
C GLU A 621 -9.20 -45.23 -0.72
N GLU A 622 -10.14 -44.36 -0.35
CA GLU A 622 -10.06 -42.92 -0.60
C GLU A 622 -9.00 -42.27 0.30
N VAL A 623 -8.10 -41.52 -0.33
CA VAL A 623 -7.02 -40.76 0.33
C VAL A 623 -7.39 -39.29 0.43
N ALA A 624 -7.94 -38.73 -0.65
CA ALA A 624 -8.37 -37.34 -0.74
C ALA A 624 -9.59 -37.20 -1.67
N SER A 625 -10.41 -36.19 -1.39
CA SER A 625 -11.57 -35.80 -2.19
C SER A 625 -11.79 -34.29 -2.08
N PHE A 626 -11.84 -33.60 -3.21
CA PHE A 626 -12.04 -32.15 -3.29
C PHE A 626 -12.81 -31.77 -4.56
N THR A 627 -13.48 -30.62 -4.54
CA THR A 627 -14.25 -30.10 -5.67
C THR A 627 -13.46 -28.98 -6.32
N SER A 628 -13.34 -29.01 -7.65
CA SER A 628 -12.74 -27.90 -8.39
C SER A 628 -13.75 -26.78 -8.59
N GLU A 629 -13.34 -25.53 -8.42
CA GLU A 629 -14.18 -24.36 -8.71
C GLU A 629 -14.03 -23.89 -10.17
N LYS A 630 -12.96 -24.33 -10.84
CA LYS A 630 -12.71 -24.09 -12.26
C LYS A 630 -12.74 -25.37 -13.09
N ASP A 631 -12.86 -25.20 -14.40
CA ASP A 631 -12.51 -26.25 -15.35
C ASP A 631 -11.02 -26.59 -15.19
N PHE A 632 -10.64 -27.85 -15.41
CA PHE A 632 -9.25 -28.30 -15.24
C PHE A 632 -8.88 -29.40 -16.23
N ALA A 633 -7.59 -29.54 -16.50
CA ALA A 633 -6.98 -30.59 -17.32
C ALA A 633 -5.81 -31.31 -16.64
N ASN A 634 -5.31 -30.76 -15.53
CA ASN A 634 -4.29 -31.34 -14.67
C ASN A 634 -4.68 -31.18 -13.21
N VAL A 635 -4.21 -32.11 -12.39
CA VAL A 635 -4.33 -32.10 -10.93
C VAL A 635 -2.97 -32.41 -10.34
N VAL A 636 -2.48 -31.54 -9.46
CA VAL A 636 -1.36 -31.77 -8.54
C VAL A 636 -1.92 -31.82 -7.13
N TYR A 637 -1.55 -32.85 -6.37
CA TYR A 637 -1.94 -32.98 -4.97
C TYR A 637 -0.77 -33.50 -4.13
N SER A 638 -0.45 -32.80 -3.05
CA SER A 638 0.55 -33.23 -2.07
C SER A 638 -0.03 -33.20 -0.66
N ASP A 639 0.24 -34.25 0.10
CA ASP A 639 -0.14 -34.37 1.50
C ASP A 639 0.70 -35.47 2.18
N ALA A 640 0.89 -35.37 3.50
CA ALA A 640 1.65 -36.33 4.29
C ALA A 640 1.08 -37.78 4.28
N THR A 641 -0.15 -37.98 3.82
CA THR A 641 -0.77 -39.30 3.63
C THR A 641 -0.28 -40.03 2.39
N LEU A 642 0.29 -39.32 1.41
CA LEU A 642 0.89 -39.92 0.22
C LEU A 642 2.30 -40.44 0.50
N THR A 643 2.65 -41.55 -0.14
CA THR A 643 3.98 -42.15 -0.05
C THR A 643 4.62 -42.25 -1.45
N ASN A 644 5.74 -41.55 -1.64
CA ASN A 644 6.49 -41.59 -2.91
C ASN A 644 6.85 -43.02 -3.33
N GLY A 645 6.66 -43.34 -4.60
CA GLY A 645 6.86 -44.66 -5.19
C GLY A 645 5.66 -45.61 -5.09
N GLU A 646 4.61 -45.26 -4.36
CA GLU A 646 3.34 -46.00 -4.38
C GLU A 646 2.42 -45.54 -5.51
N THR A 647 1.50 -46.41 -5.91
CA THR A 647 0.55 -46.15 -7.01
C THR A 647 -0.79 -45.67 -6.47
N TYR A 648 -1.31 -44.61 -7.07
CA TYR A 648 -2.60 -44.01 -6.77
C TYR A 648 -3.44 -43.89 -8.04
N THR A 649 -4.76 -43.82 -7.88
CA THR A 649 -5.69 -43.54 -8.98
C THR A 649 -6.41 -42.22 -8.72
N VAL A 650 -6.27 -41.26 -9.64
CA VAL A 650 -7.02 -40.01 -9.65
C VAL A 650 -8.22 -40.18 -10.58
N THR A 651 -9.40 -39.80 -10.11
CA THR A 651 -10.67 -39.92 -10.85
C THR A 651 -11.51 -38.67 -10.69
N VAL A 652 -12.37 -38.40 -11.68
CA VAL A 652 -13.40 -37.35 -11.58
C VAL A 652 -14.76 -38.03 -11.37
N GLU A 653 -15.43 -37.74 -10.26
CA GLU A 653 -16.67 -38.42 -9.88
C GLU A 653 -17.76 -38.25 -10.94
N GLY A 654 -18.37 -39.36 -11.36
CA GLY A 654 -19.46 -39.34 -12.32
C GLY A 654 -19.03 -39.20 -13.78
N SER A 655 -17.73 -39.11 -14.07
CA SER A 655 -17.17 -39.16 -15.42
C SER A 655 -16.44 -40.50 -15.69
N ASP A 656 -15.95 -40.68 -16.92
CA ASP A 656 -15.06 -41.80 -17.30
C ASP A 656 -13.56 -41.41 -17.16
N GLU A 657 -13.26 -40.20 -16.66
CA GLU A 657 -11.90 -39.65 -16.54
C GLU A 657 -11.17 -40.27 -15.35
N SER A 658 -9.99 -40.83 -15.62
CA SER A 658 -9.18 -41.52 -14.63
C SER A 658 -7.72 -41.65 -15.10
N ALA A 659 -6.79 -41.50 -14.17
CA ALA A 659 -5.38 -41.75 -14.37
C ALA A 659 -4.79 -42.58 -13.21
N GLU A 660 -4.02 -43.60 -13.53
CA GLU A 660 -3.17 -44.33 -12.58
C GLU A 660 -1.77 -43.68 -12.61
N VAL A 661 -1.29 -43.25 -11.45
CA VAL A 661 -0.06 -42.44 -11.30
C VAL A 661 0.80 -42.97 -10.16
N THR A 662 2.11 -42.77 -10.25
CA THR A 662 3.05 -43.09 -9.17
C THR A 662 3.34 -41.80 -8.40
N ALA A 663 3.20 -41.82 -7.07
CA ALA A 663 3.55 -40.66 -6.28
C ALA A 663 5.06 -40.34 -6.41
N GLY A 664 5.40 -39.06 -6.56
CA GLY A 664 6.78 -38.60 -6.77
C GLY A 664 7.27 -38.69 -8.22
N GLU A 665 6.40 -39.02 -9.18
CA GLU A 665 6.74 -39.04 -10.61
C GLU A 665 5.84 -38.06 -11.38
N ALA A 666 6.46 -37.09 -12.07
CA ALA A 666 5.74 -36.17 -12.95
C ALA A 666 5.15 -36.92 -14.16
N THR A 667 3.98 -36.48 -14.61
CA THR A 667 3.36 -37.04 -15.81
C THR A 667 4.13 -36.62 -17.05
N SER A 668 4.37 -37.56 -17.98
CA SER A 668 5.02 -37.25 -19.25
C SER A 668 4.05 -36.48 -20.15
N GLY A 669 3.95 -35.16 -19.99
CA GLY A 669 2.93 -34.35 -20.66
C GLY A 669 3.26 -32.86 -20.82
N GLY A 670 3.80 -32.19 -19.80
CA GLY A 670 4.19 -30.78 -19.87
C GLY A 670 5.59 -30.59 -20.46
N MET A 671 5.79 -29.50 -21.19
CA MET A 671 7.10 -29.08 -21.70
C MET A 671 7.87 -28.19 -20.69
N GLY A 672 7.62 -28.28 -19.38
CA GLY A 672 8.43 -27.67 -18.30
C GLY A 672 9.44 -28.68 -17.73
N GLY A 673 10.70 -28.28 -17.55
CA GLY A 673 11.84 -29.20 -17.42
C GLY A 673 12.35 -29.43 -16.00
N GLY A 674 12.53 -30.70 -15.62
CA GLY A 674 13.34 -31.09 -14.46
C GLY A 674 14.00 -32.46 -14.69
N MET A 675 15.25 -32.46 -15.16
CA MET A 675 16.02 -33.68 -15.42
C MET A 675 16.31 -34.44 -14.12
N GLY A 676 15.58 -35.54 -13.89
CA GLY A 676 15.82 -36.47 -12.79
C GLY A 676 17.30 -36.87 -12.64
N GLY A 677 17.86 -36.53 -11.46
CA GLY A 677 19.19 -36.96 -11.05
C GLY A 677 19.26 -38.49 -10.88
N PRO A 678 20.37 -39.16 -11.25
CA PRO A 678 20.41 -40.62 -11.31
C PRO A 678 20.46 -41.23 -9.90
N GLY A 679 19.41 -41.99 -9.56
CA GLY A 679 19.33 -42.84 -8.38
C GLY A 679 20.55 -43.77 -8.25
N GLY A 680 21.33 -43.56 -7.20
CA GLY A 680 22.47 -44.39 -6.82
C GLY A 680 22.02 -45.74 -6.30
N THR A 681 21.97 -46.75 -7.18
CA THR A 681 21.78 -48.15 -6.78
C THR A 681 23.08 -48.72 -6.22
N THR A 682 23.13 -48.97 -4.91
CA THR A 682 24.18 -49.79 -4.28
C THR A 682 23.88 -51.27 -4.49
N GLY A 683 24.33 -51.81 -5.62
CA GLY A 683 24.41 -53.25 -5.84
C GLY A 683 25.75 -53.81 -5.36
N GLU A 684 25.79 -54.47 -4.20
CA GLU A 684 26.92 -55.30 -3.80
C GLU A 684 26.86 -56.64 -4.55
N ASP A 685 27.64 -56.74 -5.62
CA ASP A 685 27.94 -58.01 -6.29
C ASP A 685 28.89 -58.86 -5.43
N THR A 686 28.34 -59.89 -4.78
CA THR A 686 29.14 -61.02 -4.30
C THR A 686 29.26 -62.08 -5.40
N GLU A 687 30.30 -61.98 -6.22
CA GLU A 687 30.73 -63.09 -7.08
C GLU A 687 31.57 -64.10 -6.28
N SER A 688 31.04 -65.32 -6.18
CA SER A 688 31.74 -66.52 -5.77
C SER A 688 32.19 -67.31 -6.99
N ASP A 689 33.49 -67.63 -7.10
CA ASP A 689 34.07 -68.82 -7.76
C ASP A 689 35.61 -68.65 -7.80
N THR A 690 36.51 -69.62 -7.60
CA THR A 690 36.44 -71.07 -7.34
C THR A 690 37.83 -71.56 -6.85
N GLU A 691 37.84 -72.67 -6.10
CA GLU A 691 38.82 -73.80 -6.13
C GLU A 691 40.31 -73.64 -5.74
N ALA A 692 40.69 -74.34 -4.65
CA ALA A 692 41.55 -75.55 -4.65
C ALA A 692 42.69 -75.63 -3.60
N SER A 693 42.72 -76.79 -2.91
CA SER A 693 43.83 -77.41 -2.15
C SER A 693 44.18 -76.73 -0.81
N SER A 694 44.18 -77.39 0.35
CA SER A 694 44.58 -78.76 0.73
C SER A 694 44.03 -79.11 2.11
#